data_AF-A0A349H0R8-F1
#
_entry.id   AF-A0A349H0R8-F1
#
_cell.length_a   1.000
_cell.length_b   1.000
_cell.length_c   1.000
_cell.angle_alpha   90.00
_cell.angle_beta   90.00
_cell.angle_gamma   90.00
#
_symmetry.space_group_name_H-M   'P 1'
#
loop_
_entity.id
_entity.type
_entity.pdbx_description
1 polymer ?
#
loop_
_entity_poly.entity_id
_entity_poly.type
_entity_poly.pdbx_seq_one_letter_code
_entity_poly.pdbx_strand_id
1 'polypeptide(L)'
;MMEPANPKAFKVMFVFQDAMSPAKGKINKGDMIVGANGKDFKDEHGFHRKQANASGWAGAPFELALAIEDSQGKDGKLDLIVLPGGDNGKRTTVSIQLKPVGRFAPTYPWNCPRSDVLLNNLCDFLLEEKLDGRPDEIQAVLALWASGDKRAIPLVKSKAEGLMKSIANPMDGGMCTWMWGYNGIFLGEYYNAFKDKGVMPAVEALVDCYETGQDWKSGGFSHRPFPAIERRVAEGGPKGYGSMAAPGGLAMLAQSIFKATGLPHSQKAYERTHQAYLKTAGGNADGGIAYGFDAWGSVQIHVEKPDLSKSPRGIGFISPVLVKDAGPYQVEKWTQAGSGWNMEMVSSKEFSWLEQNAAKLNMYDLDKSRRLVVAEEILPEPTSPYSTGSRGGGHNAPVGMGALAHYIGNKDNTSWNYLGKHMATCCARSPKTLWDGHASSVMHAFFGVLGASRADEKEFRAFLDYSKTWIILSETHDGKGLVEQPFGLDRNSTCSISLDRQVYSHVALLLLSLPKRQLLITGADFAQPAAAASTSTTSSGARKTTSYFESAAYRGTPKPEVPVQPSREARKLAAERLVSLNRALLSTLVKLSADGMLEPLPIGLSVTSQSVLLTTANAEGALTFKAQNRQEATLNFNDLTGVDHVTLALLVAKLKPTSGDAQAMAGVYLETLGRVSDADSYFEKAGAESRQKLEKLFD
;
A
#
# COMPACT_ATOMS: atom_id res chain seq x y z
N MET A 1 -0.70 19.46 27.95
CA MET A 1 0.00 18.72 26.87
C MET A 1 1.49 18.95 27.06
N MET A 2 2.31 17.90 27.17
CA MET A 2 3.78 18.03 27.30
C MET A 2 4.40 18.38 25.95
N GLU A 3 5.18 19.46 25.89
CA GLU A 3 6.19 19.67 24.86
C GLU A 3 7.19 18.50 24.87
N PRO A 4 7.82 18.14 23.73
CA PRO A 4 8.92 17.18 23.75
C PRO A 4 10.02 17.75 24.65
N ALA A 5 10.43 17.01 25.68
CA ALA A 5 11.46 17.46 26.62
C ALA A 5 12.79 17.80 25.93
N ASN A 6 13.04 17.25 24.73
CA ASN A 6 14.22 17.54 23.92
C ASN A 6 13.95 17.29 22.42
N PRO A 7 13.60 18.32 21.61
CA PRO A 7 13.30 18.14 20.19
C PRO A 7 14.54 17.85 19.32
N LYS A 8 15.76 17.91 19.87
CA LYS A 8 17.02 17.70 19.15
C LYS A 8 17.68 16.35 19.49
N ALA A 9 16.88 15.35 19.87
CA ALA A 9 17.39 14.07 20.36
C ALA A 9 16.43 12.89 20.10
N PHE A 10 16.96 11.66 20.15
CA PHE A 10 16.18 10.42 20.17
C PHE A 10 16.26 9.72 21.49
N LYS A 11 15.10 9.46 22.08
CA LYS A 11 15.01 8.50 23.17
C LYS A 11 15.00 7.09 22.59
N VAL A 12 15.95 6.26 23.01
CA VAL A 12 16.02 4.87 22.63
C VAL A 12 14.88 4.12 23.33
N MET A 13 13.91 3.64 22.56
CA MET A 13 12.78 2.88 23.11
C MET A 13 12.98 1.37 23.02
N PHE A 14 13.82 0.92 22.09
CA PHE A 14 14.11 -0.48 21.83
C PHE A 14 15.51 -0.66 21.25
N VAL A 15 16.17 -1.77 21.60
CA VAL A 15 17.44 -2.21 21.03
C VAL A 15 17.32 -3.69 20.73
N PHE A 16 17.56 -4.08 19.48
CA PHE A 16 17.59 -5.48 19.07
C PHE A 16 18.68 -6.24 19.82
N GLN A 17 18.34 -7.43 20.33
CA GLN A 17 19.20 -8.24 21.20
C GLN A 17 19.81 -9.47 20.51
N ASP A 18 19.60 -9.64 19.22
CA ASP A 18 20.29 -10.66 18.42
C ASP A 18 21.79 -10.36 18.29
N ALA A 19 22.56 -11.35 17.83
CA ALA A 19 24.02 -11.23 17.74
C ALA A 19 24.51 -10.27 16.64
N MET A 20 23.67 -9.91 15.67
CA MET A 20 24.04 -9.03 14.55
C MET A 20 23.81 -7.54 14.87
N SER A 21 22.99 -7.23 15.88
CA SER A 21 22.75 -5.85 16.33
C SER A 21 24.04 -5.18 16.85
N PRO A 22 24.56 -4.14 16.18
CA PRO A 22 25.81 -3.48 16.58
C PRO A 22 25.68 -2.62 17.85
N ALA A 23 24.45 -2.37 18.28
CA ALA A 23 24.11 -1.62 19.48
C ALA A 23 23.91 -2.51 20.72
N LYS A 24 23.81 -3.84 20.55
CA LYS A 24 23.61 -4.78 21.64
C LYS A 24 24.70 -4.62 22.72
N GLY A 25 24.27 -4.45 23.96
CA GLY A 25 25.15 -4.27 25.12
C GLY A 25 25.91 -2.95 25.18
N LYS A 26 25.69 -2.03 24.22
CA LYS A 26 26.34 -0.71 24.15
C LYS A 26 25.38 0.45 24.37
N ILE A 27 24.16 0.30 23.88
CA ILE A 27 23.07 1.27 24.02
C ILE A 27 21.92 0.59 24.77
N ASN A 28 21.27 1.32 25.66
CA ASN A 28 20.17 0.82 26.49
C ASN A 28 18.87 1.56 26.20
N LYS A 29 17.75 0.87 26.45
CA LYS A 29 16.43 1.51 26.48
C LYS A 29 16.44 2.64 27.51
N GLY A 30 15.97 3.82 27.10
CA GLY A 30 15.93 5.03 27.90
C GLY A 30 17.09 6.00 27.64
N ASP A 31 18.17 5.55 27.01
CA ASP A 31 19.27 6.42 26.59
C ASP A 31 18.78 7.49 25.61
N MET A 32 19.40 8.67 25.66
CA MET A 32 19.12 9.77 24.74
C MET A 32 20.29 9.95 23.78
N ILE A 33 20.07 9.81 22.47
CA ILE A 33 21.08 10.08 21.43
C ILE A 33 20.91 11.55 21.00
N VAL A 34 21.95 12.36 21.18
CA VAL A 34 21.94 13.82 20.96
C VAL A 34 22.88 14.27 19.85
N GLY A 35 23.60 13.33 19.25
CA GLY A 35 24.53 13.62 18.16
C GLY A 35 25.25 12.38 17.66
N ALA A 36 26.06 12.56 16.63
CA ALA A 36 26.86 11.50 16.04
C ALA A 36 28.15 12.07 15.42
N ASN A 37 29.22 11.25 15.39
CA ASN A 37 30.51 11.56 14.79
C ASN A 37 31.08 12.92 15.22
N GLY A 38 31.00 13.19 16.53
CA GLY A 38 31.51 14.42 17.16
C GLY A 38 30.66 15.67 16.93
N LYS A 39 29.47 15.55 16.32
CA LYS A 39 28.57 16.68 16.06
C LYS A 39 27.23 16.47 16.78
N ASP A 40 26.76 17.52 17.45
CA ASP A 40 25.41 17.57 18.00
C ASP A 40 24.38 17.72 16.90
N PHE A 41 23.22 17.10 17.12
CA PHE A 41 22.04 17.37 16.32
C PHE A 41 21.59 18.81 16.55
N LYS A 42 21.37 19.54 15.46
CA LYS A 42 21.08 20.97 15.50
C LYS A 42 19.62 21.27 15.26
N ASP A 43 19.01 20.49 14.37
CA ASP A 43 17.69 20.75 13.85
C ASP A 43 16.65 20.07 14.75
N GLU A 44 15.58 20.81 15.05
CA GLU A 44 14.47 20.28 15.83
C GLU A 44 13.68 19.26 15.01
N HIS A 45 13.41 18.12 15.63
CA HIS A 45 12.47 17.17 15.10
C HIS A 45 11.05 17.72 15.25
N GLY A 46 10.34 17.85 14.12
CA GLY A 46 8.90 18.11 14.14
C GLY A 46 8.14 16.82 14.48
N PHE A 47 7.28 16.84 15.50
CA PHE A 47 6.35 15.73 15.75
C PHE A 47 5.04 15.98 15.00
N HIS A 48 4.80 15.15 13.99
CA HIS A 48 3.99 15.46 12.81
C HIS A 48 2.49 15.68 13.06
N ARG A 49 1.87 15.11 14.10
CA ARG A 49 0.40 15.24 14.31
C ARG A 49 -0.08 16.56 14.90
N LYS A 50 0.81 17.37 15.48
CA LYS A 50 0.44 18.57 16.27
C LYS A 50 0.92 19.89 15.67
N GLN A 51 1.63 19.84 14.54
CA GLN A 51 2.19 21.01 13.88
C GLN A 51 1.61 21.12 12.48
N ALA A 52 0.86 22.20 12.21
CA ALA A 52 0.17 22.43 10.93
C ALA A 52 1.09 22.44 9.69
N ASN A 53 2.41 22.49 9.89
CA ASN A 53 3.43 22.56 8.83
C ASN A 53 4.46 21.41 8.89
N ALA A 54 4.30 20.43 9.77
CA ALA A 54 5.25 19.33 9.86
C ALA A 54 4.97 18.28 8.78
N SER A 55 5.96 18.03 7.93
CA SER A 55 5.97 16.94 6.93
C SER A 55 7.35 16.28 6.88
N GLY A 56 7.37 14.96 6.78
CA GLY A 56 8.59 14.16 6.56
C GLY A 56 9.38 13.82 7.83
N TRP A 57 10.69 13.64 7.69
CA TRP A 57 11.65 13.55 8.78
C TRP A 57 12.53 14.80 8.71
N ALA A 58 12.36 15.69 9.68
CA ALA A 58 13.26 16.82 9.92
C ALA A 58 14.00 16.59 11.24
N GLY A 59 15.07 17.35 11.46
CA GLY A 59 15.79 17.31 12.72
C GLY A 59 16.78 16.16 12.84
N ALA A 60 16.99 15.80 14.09
CA ALA A 60 17.96 14.82 14.51
C ALA A 60 17.98 13.48 13.72
N PRO A 61 16.89 12.90 13.14
CA PRO A 61 17.03 11.57 12.55
C PRO A 61 17.46 11.66 11.09
N PHE A 62 17.18 12.78 10.43
CA PHE A 62 17.82 13.13 9.16
C PHE A 62 19.33 13.28 9.35
N GLU A 63 19.76 14.00 10.40
CA GLU A 63 21.17 14.16 10.74
C GLU A 63 21.85 12.82 11.10
N LEU A 64 21.14 11.92 11.79
CA LEU A 64 21.61 10.56 12.08
C LEU A 64 21.76 9.72 10.80
N ALA A 65 20.83 9.81 9.85
CA ALA A 65 20.92 9.10 8.57
C ALA A 65 22.20 9.48 7.80
N LEU A 66 22.54 10.78 7.78
CA LEU A 66 23.78 11.26 7.18
C LEU A 66 25.02 10.71 7.90
N ALA A 67 25.02 10.68 9.24
CA ALA A 67 26.11 10.12 10.01
C ALA A 67 26.29 8.61 9.79
N ILE A 68 25.18 7.86 9.66
CA ILE A 68 25.19 6.43 9.31
C ILE A 68 25.82 6.24 7.93
N GLU A 69 25.37 6.98 6.91
CA GLU A 69 25.90 6.89 5.55
C GLU A 69 27.39 7.22 5.50
N ASP A 70 27.83 8.28 6.17
CA ASP A 70 29.25 8.67 6.25
C ASP A 70 30.13 7.59 6.89
N SER A 71 29.60 6.92 7.92
CA SER A 71 30.31 5.85 8.63
C SER A 71 30.40 4.60 7.78
N GLN A 72 29.27 4.16 7.19
CA GLN A 72 29.21 3.02 6.26
C GLN A 72 30.03 3.24 4.99
N GLY A 73 30.26 4.50 4.61
CA GLY A 73 31.13 4.93 3.52
C GLY A 73 32.63 4.75 3.78
N LYS A 74 33.02 4.48 5.02
CA LYS A 74 34.41 4.31 5.47
C LYS A 74 34.61 2.90 6.04
N ASP A 75 34.96 2.81 7.32
CA ASP A 75 35.21 1.58 8.06
C ASP A 75 33.98 1.12 8.86
N GLY A 76 32.83 1.81 8.74
CA GLY A 76 31.59 1.47 9.45
C GLY A 76 31.56 1.95 10.90
N LYS A 77 32.60 2.61 11.42
CA LYS A 77 32.61 3.09 12.79
C LYS A 77 31.70 4.32 12.94
N LEU A 78 30.63 4.19 13.73
CA LEU A 78 29.71 5.27 14.07
C LEU A 78 29.84 5.60 15.56
N ASP A 79 30.24 6.84 15.86
CA ASP A 79 30.38 7.33 17.23
C ASP A 79 29.14 8.11 17.64
N LEU A 80 28.28 7.50 18.45
CA LEU A 80 27.06 8.14 18.96
C LEU A 80 27.37 9.00 20.18
N ILE A 81 26.77 10.19 20.26
CA ILE A 81 26.79 11.04 21.46
C ILE A 81 25.53 10.72 22.26
N VAL A 82 25.71 10.15 23.44
CA VAL A 82 24.64 9.56 24.26
C VAL A 82 24.60 10.20 25.64
N LEU A 83 23.39 10.44 26.16
CA LEU A 83 23.11 10.70 27.57
C LEU A 83 22.49 9.42 28.15
N PRO A 84 23.27 8.59 28.88
CA PRO A 84 22.77 7.33 29.42
C PRO A 84 21.64 7.55 30.44
N GLY A 85 20.54 6.82 30.30
CA GLY A 85 19.38 6.97 31.18
C GLY A 85 18.52 8.23 31.00
N GLY A 86 18.79 9.05 29.96
CA GLY A 86 17.98 10.22 29.59
C GLY A 86 18.68 11.56 29.82
N ASP A 87 17.92 12.64 29.91
CA ASP A 87 18.42 14.03 29.87
C ASP A 87 19.42 14.39 30.99
N ASN A 88 19.38 13.67 32.13
CA ASN A 88 20.31 13.85 33.25
C ASN A 88 21.60 13.00 33.12
N GLY A 89 21.71 12.19 32.07
CA GLY A 89 22.84 11.31 31.83
C GLY A 89 24.12 12.10 31.51
N LYS A 90 25.27 11.63 32.03
CA LYS A 90 26.55 12.21 31.66
C LYS A 90 26.84 11.92 30.19
N ARG A 91 27.02 12.99 29.42
CA ARG A 91 27.38 12.94 28.01
C ARG A 91 28.59 12.05 27.76
N THR A 92 28.38 11.03 26.94
CA THR A 92 29.35 9.97 26.66
C THR A 92 29.36 9.67 25.16
N THR A 93 30.52 9.27 24.63
CA THR A 93 30.62 8.76 23.25
C THR A 93 30.56 7.25 23.26
N VAL A 94 29.64 6.66 22.49
CA VAL A 94 29.47 5.22 22.34
C VAL A 94 29.74 4.82 20.88
N SER A 95 30.80 4.04 20.66
CA SER A 95 31.18 3.56 19.33
C SER A 95 30.44 2.26 18.98
N ILE A 96 29.68 2.28 17.88
CA ILE A 96 29.07 1.09 17.28
C ILE A 96 29.70 0.80 15.92
N GLN A 97 29.79 -0.49 15.58
CA GLN A 97 30.43 -0.96 14.36
C GLN A 97 29.36 -1.37 13.35
N LEU A 98 29.09 -0.52 12.37
CA LEU A 98 28.19 -0.83 11.28
C LEU A 98 28.92 -1.65 10.21
N LYS A 99 28.15 -2.37 9.38
CA LYS A 99 28.68 -3.00 8.18
C LYS A 99 29.08 -1.91 7.17
N PRO A 100 30.33 -1.88 6.68
CA PRO A 100 30.72 -0.98 5.60
C PRO A 100 30.02 -1.41 4.30
N VAL A 101 29.14 -0.54 3.78
CA VAL A 101 28.38 -0.79 2.54
C VAL A 101 28.58 0.32 1.49
N GLY A 102 29.44 1.29 1.77
CA GLY A 102 29.69 2.45 0.91
C GLY A 102 28.69 3.59 1.13
N ARG A 103 28.93 4.74 0.46
CA ARG A 103 27.96 5.86 0.36
C ARG A 103 27.09 5.67 -0.87
N PHE A 104 25.92 6.27 -0.90
CA PHE A 104 25.22 6.45 -2.18
C PHE A 104 26.03 7.38 -3.07
N ALA A 105 26.20 7.00 -4.34
CA ALA A 105 26.86 7.84 -5.33
C ALA A 105 26.04 9.12 -5.56
N PRO A 106 26.66 10.24 -5.99
CA PRO A 106 25.93 11.45 -6.40
C PRO A 106 24.87 11.19 -7.49
N THR A 107 25.06 10.13 -8.27
CA THR A 107 24.14 9.69 -9.33
C THR A 107 23.07 8.70 -8.87
N TYR A 108 22.97 8.37 -7.59
CA TYR A 108 22.00 7.42 -7.01
C TYR A 108 20.58 7.53 -7.59
N PRO A 109 19.86 6.44 -7.94
CA PRO A 109 20.30 5.04 -7.95
C PRO A 109 21.13 4.62 -9.17
N TRP A 110 21.45 5.53 -10.09
CA TRP A 110 22.28 5.23 -11.26
C TRP A 110 23.76 5.11 -10.89
N ASN A 111 24.44 4.13 -11.48
CA ASN A 111 25.89 3.93 -11.34
C ASN A 111 26.36 3.98 -9.88
N CYS A 112 25.63 3.33 -9.00
CA CYS A 112 25.81 3.43 -7.55
C CYS A 112 26.05 2.04 -6.96
N PRO A 113 27.31 1.67 -6.61
CA PRO A 113 27.62 0.35 -6.08
C PRO A 113 26.81 -0.02 -4.82
N ARG A 114 26.54 0.96 -3.93
CA ARG A 114 25.67 0.75 -2.77
C ARG A 114 24.24 0.39 -3.19
N SER A 115 23.71 1.05 -4.22
CA SER A 115 22.38 0.74 -4.75
C SER A 115 22.32 -0.66 -5.32
N ASP A 116 23.35 -1.10 -6.05
CA ASP A 116 23.38 -2.45 -6.62
C ASP A 116 23.38 -3.53 -5.53
N VAL A 117 24.16 -3.33 -4.46
CA VAL A 117 24.16 -4.23 -3.29
C VAL A 117 22.79 -4.27 -2.63
N LEU A 118 22.20 -3.11 -2.38
CA LEU A 118 20.89 -3.03 -1.72
C LEU A 118 19.78 -3.63 -2.61
N LEU A 119 19.79 -3.35 -3.91
CA LEU A 119 18.86 -3.92 -4.89
C LEU A 119 18.86 -5.45 -4.82
N ASN A 120 20.06 -6.06 -4.88
CA ASN A 120 20.20 -7.52 -4.83
C ASN A 120 19.70 -8.10 -3.50
N ASN A 121 20.04 -7.47 -2.37
CA ASN A 121 19.57 -7.93 -1.06
C ASN A 121 18.04 -7.85 -0.92
N LEU A 122 17.42 -6.82 -1.48
CA LEU A 122 15.95 -6.67 -1.47
C LEU A 122 15.27 -7.66 -2.42
N CYS A 123 15.88 -7.97 -3.57
CA CYS A 123 15.42 -9.06 -4.43
C CYS A 123 15.47 -10.40 -3.70
N ASP A 124 16.60 -10.73 -3.08
CA ASP A 124 16.78 -11.97 -2.31
C ASP A 124 15.74 -12.05 -1.19
N PHE A 125 15.57 -10.98 -0.42
CA PHE A 125 14.58 -10.92 0.65
C PHE A 125 13.15 -11.14 0.13
N LEU A 126 12.70 -10.44 -0.91
CA LEU A 126 11.33 -10.58 -1.41
C LEU A 126 11.08 -11.92 -2.13
N LEU A 127 12.10 -12.56 -2.70
CA LEU A 127 11.99 -13.89 -3.31
C LEU A 127 11.97 -15.03 -2.28
N GLU A 128 12.60 -14.83 -1.11
CA GLU A 128 12.52 -15.76 0.03
C GLU A 128 11.15 -15.70 0.73
N GLU A 129 10.41 -14.60 0.57
CA GLU A 129 9.14 -14.33 1.24
C GLU A 129 7.92 -14.89 0.49
N LYS A 130 6.93 -15.43 1.22
CA LYS A 130 5.67 -15.91 0.63
C LYS A 130 4.71 -14.78 0.31
N LEU A 131 4.80 -14.21 -0.90
CA LEU A 131 4.00 -13.04 -1.31
C LEU A 131 2.49 -13.31 -1.50
N ASP A 132 2.07 -14.57 -1.64
CA ASP A 132 0.68 -14.96 -1.97
C ASP A 132 -0.37 -14.50 -0.94
N GLY A 133 -1.47 -13.92 -1.45
CA GLY A 133 -2.67 -13.62 -0.65
C GLY A 133 -2.59 -12.33 0.17
N ARG A 134 -1.55 -11.51 -0.07
CA ARG A 134 -1.33 -10.24 0.64
C ARG A 134 -2.01 -9.06 -0.06
N PRO A 135 -2.43 -8.02 0.69
CA PRO A 135 -3.07 -6.84 0.10
C PRO A 135 -2.20 -6.07 -0.92
N ASP A 136 -0.87 -6.10 -0.79
CA ASP A 136 0.12 -5.38 -1.59
C ASP A 136 0.91 -6.29 -2.55
N GLU A 137 0.51 -7.56 -2.67
CA GLU A 137 1.22 -8.59 -3.43
C GLU A 137 1.60 -8.14 -4.85
N ILE A 138 0.66 -7.55 -5.59
CA ILE A 138 0.89 -7.11 -6.98
C ILE A 138 2.00 -6.06 -7.05
N GLN A 139 2.08 -5.15 -6.09
CA GLN A 139 3.12 -4.12 -6.03
C GLN A 139 4.49 -4.75 -5.77
N ALA A 140 4.55 -5.74 -4.88
CA ALA A 140 5.77 -6.50 -4.63
C ALA A 140 6.26 -7.26 -5.88
N VAL A 141 5.36 -7.94 -6.60
CA VAL A 141 5.70 -8.63 -7.86
C VAL A 141 6.14 -7.64 -8.94
N LEU A 142 5.47 -6.49 -9.06
CA LEU A 142 5.88 -5.44 -10.00
C LEU A 142 7.25 -4.86 -9.67
N ALA A 143 7.58 -4.65 -8.39
CA ALA A 143 8.89 -4.18 -7.96
C ALA A 143 10.00 -5.21 -8.25
N LEU A 144 9.75 -6.49 -7.92
CA LEU A 144 10.65 -7.60 -8.27
C LEU A 144 10.88 -7.68 -9.78
N TRP A 145 9.83 -7.55 -10.57
CA TRP A 145 9.94 -7.58 -12.01
C TRP A 145 10.70 -6.36 -12.57
N ALA A 146 10.42 -5.16 -12.02
CA ALA A 146 11.11 -3.92 -12.39
C ALA A 146 12.62 -3.98 -12.17
N SER A 147 13.08 -4.76 -11.18
CA SER A 147 14.51 -4.93 -10.88
C SER A 147 15.33 -5.56 -12.01
N GLY A 148 14.67 -6.27 -12.92
CA GLY A 148 15.32 -7.05 -13.96
C GLY A 148 15.89 -8.39 -13.48
N ASP A 149 15.64 -8.78 -12.23
CA ASP A 149 16.02 -10.10 -11.73
C ASP A 149 15.18 -11.20 -12.41
N LYS A 150 15.85 -12.05 -13.18
CA LYS A 150 15.21 -13.13 -13.94
C LYS A 150 14.53 -14.16 -13.03
N ARG A 151 14.93 -14.27 -11.75
CA ARG A 151 14.28 -15.15 -10.77
C ARG A 151 12.84 -14.74 -10.46
N ALA A 152 12.46 -13.49 -10.74
CA ALA A 152 11.09 -13.01 -10.58
C ALA A 152 10.14 -13.48 -11.70
N ILE A 153 10.66 -13.90 -12.86
CA ILE A 153 9.82 -14.20 -14.04
C ILE A 153 8.81 -15.35 -13.81
N PRO A 154 9.17 -16.47 -13.14
CA PRO A 154 8.19 -17.51 -12.81
C PRO A 154 7.04 -16.99 -11.94
N LEU A 155 7.35 -16.12 -10.97
CA LEU A 155 6.34 -15.49 -10.11
C LEU A 155 5.43 -14.56 -10.90
N VAL A 156 6.00 -13.76 -11.82
CA VAL A 156 5.24 -12.88 -12.72
C VAL A 156 4.25 -13.68 -13.58
N LYS A 157 4.71 -14.78 -14.19
CA LYS A 157 3.86 -15.65 -15.01
C LYS A 157 2.77 -16.33 -14.19
N SER A 158 3.11 -16.89 -13.02
CA SER A 158 2.15 -17.50 -12.10
C SER A 158 1.06 -16.50 -11.68
N LYS A 159 1.46 -15.27 -11.33
CA LYS A 159 0.50 -14.21 -10.99
C LYS A 159 -0.39 -13.85 -12.17
N ALA A 160 0.18 -13.72 -13.36
CA ALA A 160 -0.59 -13.45 -14.58
C ALA A 160 -1.62 -14.56 -14.85
N GLU A 161 -1.23 -15.84 -14.75
CA GLU A 161 -2.13 -16.98 -14.93
C GLU A 161 -3.29 -16.98 -13.93
N GLY A 162 -3.02 -16.62 -12.67
CA GLY A 162 -4.07 -16.45 -11.65
C GLY A 162 -5.04 -15.32 -12.00
N LEU A 163 -4.51 -14.17 -12.43
CA LEU A 163 -5.33 -13.02 -12.82
C LEU A 163 -6.14 -13.27 -14.10
N MET A 164 -5.59 -14.00 -15.08
CA MET A 164 -6.30 -14.40 -16.30
C MET A 164 -7.52 -15.27 -16.01
N LYS A 165 -7.50 -16.04 -14.91
CA LYS A 165 -8.62 -16.87 -14.45
C LYS A 165 -9.63 -16.11 -13.59
N SER A 166 -9.26 -14.93 -13.09
CA SER A 166 -10.10 -14.09 -12.23
C SER A 166 -10.80 -13.02 -13.06
N ILE A 167 -12.01 -13.33 -13.52
CA ILE A 167 -12.83 -12.41 -14.33
C ILE A 167 -13.56 -11.44 -13.40
N ALA A 168 -13.24 -10.16 -13.51
CA ALA A 168 -13.87 -9.08 -12.72
C ALA A 168 -15.35 -8.90 -13.10
N ASN A 169 -16.19 -8.49 -12.15
CA ASN A 169 -17.61 -8.23 -12.40
C ASN A 169 -18.04 -6.86 -11.83
N PRO A 170 -18.78 -6.04 -12.60
CA PRO A 170 -19.19 -4.70 -12.18
C PRO A 170 -20.25 -4.67 -11.06
N MET A 171 -20.70 -5.83 -10.60
CA MET A 171 -21.59 -6.00 -9.46
C MET A 171 -20.87 -6.59 -8.23
N ASP A 172 -19.56 -6.81 -8.30
CA ASP A 172 -18.77 -7.38 -7.20
C ASP A 172 -18.89 -6.54 -5.92
N GLY A 173 -18.93 -7.25 -4.79
CA GLY A 173 -18.89 -6.65 -3.45
C GLY A 173 -17.46 -6.29 -2.99
N GLY A 174 -17.33 -6.00 -1.69
CA GLY A 174 -16.02 -5.73 -1.07
C GLY A 174 -15.36 -4.43 -1.53
N MET A 175 -14.01 -4.45 -1.64
CA MET A 175 -13.15 -3.34 -2.10
C MET A 175 -12.63 -3.59 -3.53
N CYS A 176 -13.45 -4.17 -4.40
CA CYS A 176 -13.03 -4.72 -5.70
C CYS A 176 -12.43 -3.68 -6.67
N THR A 177 -12.87 -2.42 -6.61
CA THR A 177 -12.44 -1.35 -7.52
C THR A 177 -10.95 -1.03 -7.42
N TRP A 178 -10.34 -1.20 -6.24
CA TRP A 178 -8.90 -1.08 -6.04
C TRP A 178 -8.15 -2.18 -6.78
N MET A 179 -8.62 -3.42 -6.63
CA MET A 179 -8.01 -4.58 -7.25
C MET A 179 -8.13 -4.54 -8.77
N TRP A 180 -9.23 -4.01 -9.32
CA TRP A 180 -9.34 -3.81 -10.77
C TRP A 180 -8.20 -2.94 -11.32
N GLY A 181 -7.84 -1.88 -10.60
CA GLY A 181 -6.73 -1.02 -10.96
C GLY A 181 -5.38 -1.73 -10.93
N TYR A 182 -5.05 -2.39 -9.81
CA TYR A 182 -3.79 -3.15 -9.67
C TYR A 182 -3.68 -4.30 -10.69
N ASN A 183 -4.75 -5.07 -10.86
CA ASN A 183 -4.80 -6.19 -11.79
C ASN A 183 -4.64 -5.69 -13.24
N GLY A 184 -5.30 -4.58 -13.59
CA GLY A 184 -5.19 -4.00 -14.93
C GLY A 184 -3.79 -3.49 -15.24
N ILE A 185 -3.15 -2.77 -14.31
CA ILE A 185 -1.75 -2.34 -14.47
C ILE A 185 -0.85 -3.56 -14.70
N PHE A 186 -0.99 -4.60 -13.86
CA PHE A 186 -0.18 -5.81 -13.96
C PHE A 186 -0.38 -6.53 -15.29
N LEU A 187 -1.63 -6.80 -15.70
CA LEU A 187 -1.95 -7.49 -16.95
C LEU A 187 -1.51 -6.69 -18.18
N GLY A 188 -1.59 -5.36 -18.12
CA GLY A 188 -1.12 -4.48 -19.19
C GLY A 188 0.40 -4.52 -19.36
N GLU A 189 1.15 -4.46 -18.25
CA GLU A 189 2.62 -4.63 -18.28
C GLU A 189 2.99 -6.04 -18.75
N TYR A 190 2.30 -7.07 -18.24
CA TYR A 190 2.49 -8.47 -18.64
C TYR A 190 2.31 -8.65 -20.15
N TYR A 191 1.19 -8.16 -20.70
CA TYR A 191 0.97 -8.18 -22.14
C TYR A 191 2.04 -7.39 -22.89
N ASN A 192 2.46 -6.22 -22.38
CA ASN A 192 3.51 -5.43 -23.01
C ASN A 192 4.79 -6.26 -23.21
N ALA A 193 5.20 -6.99 -22.18
CA ALA A 193 6.45 -7.75 -22.19
C ALA A 193 6.36 -9.11 -22.89
N PHE A 194 5.27 -9.86 -22.69
CA PHE A 194 5.15 -11.25 -23.15
C PHE A 194 4.26 -11.43 -24.38
N LYS A 195 3.45 -10.41 -24.75
CA LYS A 195 2.48 -10.45 -25.85
C LYS A 195 1.50 -11.64 -25.77
N ASP A 196 1.27 -12.14 -24.56
CA ASP A 196 0.39 -13.26 -24.28
C ASP A 196 -1.08 -12.84 -24.39
N LYS A 197 -1.77 -13.31 -25.44
CA LYS A 197 -3.16 -12.97 -25.71
C LYS A 197 -4.15 -13.65 -24.75
N GLY A 198 -3.70 -14.57 -23.90
CA GLY A 198 -4.54 -15.18 -22.86
C GLY A 198 -5.14 -14.16 -21.88
N VAL A 199 -4.58 -12.96 -21.81
CA VAL A 199 -5.09 -11.86 -20.97
C VAL A 199 -6.42 -11.28 -21.43
N MET A 200 -6.81 -11.45 -22.70
CA MET A 200 -7.93 -10.72 -23.31
C MET A 200 -9.24 -10.82 -22.52
N PRO A 201 -9.71 -12.02 -22.10
CA PRO A 201 -10.97 -12.11 -21.35
C PRO A 201 -10.95 -11.32 -20.04
N ALA A 202 -9.83 -11.35 -19.31
CA ALA A 202 -9.69 -10.60 -18.06
C ALA A 202 -9.60 -9.08 -18.31
N VAL A 203 -8.90 -8.67 -19.38
CA VAL A 203 -8.79 -7.26 -19.79
C VAL A 203 -10.16 -6.72 -20.22
N GLU A 204 -10.92 -7.44 -21.04
CA GLU A 204 -12.26 -7.01 -21.48
C GLU A 204 -13.23 -6.88 -20.31
N ALA A 205 -13.18 -7.80 -19.35
CA ALA A 205 -13.97 -7.70 -18.12
C ALA A 205 -13.59 -6.48 -17.27
N LEU A 206 -12.28 -6.19 -17.14
CA LEU A 206 -11.81 -4.97 -16.47
C LEU A 206 -12.30 -3.71 -17.19
N VAL A 207 -12.32 -3.69 -18.52
CA VAL A 207 -12.82 -2.56 -19.30
C VAL A 207 -14.31 -2.32 -19.06
N ASP A 208 -15.16 -3.35 -19.04
CA ASP A 208 -16.57 -3.21 -18.66
C ASP A 208 -16.70 -2.70 -17.22
N CYS A 209 -15.90 -3.21 -16.28
CA CYS A 209 -15.85 -2.73 -14.90
C CYS A 209 -15.44 -1.26 -14.79
N TYR A 210 -14.44 -0.80 -15.55
CA TYR A 210 -14.01 0.60 -15.55
C TYR A 210 -15.10 1.52 -16.08
N GLU A 211 -15.80 1.14 -17.15
CA GLU A 211 -16.87 1.94 -17.71
C GLU A 211 -18.10 2.00 -16.80
N THR A 212 -18.49 0.87 -16.24
CA THR A 212 -19.76 0.74 -15.53
C THR A 212 -19.66 1.10 -14.05
N GLY A 213 -18.52 0.80 -13.42
CA GLY A 213 -18.32 0.96 -11.99
C GLY A 213 -17.92 2.36 -11.54
N GLN A 214 -17.55 3.25 -12.47
CA GLN A 214 -17.07 4.60 -12.17
C GLN A 214 -18.17 5.49 -11.57
N ASP A 215 -17.83 6.36 -10.62
CA ASP A 215 -18.74 7.43 -10.18
C ASP A 215 -18.75 8.53 -11.23
N TRP A 216 -19.86 8.61 -11.95
CA TRP A 216 -20.09 9.53 -13.05
C TRP A 216 -20.02 11.00 -12.65
N LYS A 217 -20.19 11.34 -11.36
CA LYS A 217 -20.10 12.72 -10.87
C LYS A 217 -18.68 13.19 -10.64
N SER A 218 -17.69 12.30 -10.54
CA SER A 218 -16.31 12.68 -10.17
C SER A 218 -15.22 12.03 -11.02
N GLY A 219 -15.52 10.95 -11.74
CA GLY A 219 -14.52 10.18 -12.50
C GLY A 219 -13.69 9.24 -11.62
N GLY A 220 -13.90 9.27 -10.30
CA GLY A 220 -13.33 8.34 -9.34
C GLY A 220 -14.14 7.07 -9.16
N PHE A 221 -13.77 6.26 -8.17
CA PHE A 221 -14.49 5.06 -7.77
C PHE A 221 -14.64 5.02 -6.25
N SER A 222 -15.74 4.45 -5.76
CA SER A 222 -15.87 4.06 -4.35
C SER A 222 -15.19 2.69 -4.12
N HIS A 223 -15.23 2.14 -2.90
CA HIS A 223 -14.81 0.76 -2.64
C HIS A 223 -15.61 -0.25 -3.46
N ARG A 224 -16.87 0.07 -3.72
CA ARG A 224 -17.77 -0.73 -4.55
C ARG A 224 -18.08 -0.01 -5.87
N PRO A 225 -18.44 -0.77 -6.91
CA PRO A 225 -18.85 -0.20 -8.18
C PRO A 225 -20.11 0.65 -8.00
N PHE A 226 -20.22 1.75 -8.74
CA PHE A 226 -21.38 2.64 -8.67
C PHE A 226 -22.73 1.88 -8.78
N PRO A 227 -22.92 0.92 -9.71
CA PRO A 227 -24.19 0.24 -9.80
C PRO A 227 -24.51 -0.70 -8.62
N ALA A 228 -23.49 -1.30 -8.02
CA ALA A 228 -23.66 -2.10 -6.81
C ALA A 228 -24.10 -1.25 -5.61
N ILE A 229 -23.61 -0.01 -5.53
CA ILE A 229 -24.02 0.96 -4.50
C ILE A 229 -25.47 1.37 -4.69
N GLU A 230 -25.84 1.80 -5.90
CA GLU A 230 -27.19 2.32 -6.16
C GLU A 230 -28.25 1.23 -6.00
N ARG A 231 -27.98 -0.02 -6.41
CA ARG A 231 -28.89 -1.14 -6.13
C ARG A 231 -29.11 -1.36 -4.65
N ARG A 232 -28.04 -1.38 -3.87
CA ARG A 232 -28.12 -1.54 -2.42
C ARG A 232 -28.93 -0.41 -1.78
N VAL A 233 -28.77 0.82 -2.25
CA VAL A 233 -29.56 1.97 -1.77
C VAL A 233 -31.03 1.81 -2.13
N ALA A 234 -31.35 1.40 -3.36
CA ALA A 234 -32.72 1.16 -3.81
C ALA A 234 -33.42 0.03 -3.01
N GLU A 235 -32.65 -0.94 -2.52
CA GLU A 235 -33.11 -2.02 -1.64
C GLU A 235 -33.25 -1.59 -0.15
N GLY A 236 -33.00 -0.31 0.16
CA GLY A 236 -33.10 0.24 1.52
C GLY A 236 -31.82 0.09 2.35
N GLY A 237 -30.72 -0.38 1.75
CA GLY A 237 -29.41 -0.47 2.39
C GLY A 237 -28.66 0.87 2.43
N PRO A 238 -27.58 0.98 3.23
CA PRO A 238 -26.84 2.22 3.35
C PRO A 238 -25.97 2.48 2.11
N LYS A 239 -25.86 3.77 1.74
CA LYS A 239 -25.07 4.30 0.62
C LYS A 239 -23.61 3.84 0.60
N GLY A 240 -23.02 3.59 1.76
CA GLY A 240 -21.61 3.21 1.86
C GLY A 240 -20.66 4.40 1.64
N TYR A 241 -19.48 4.10 1.10
CA TYR A 241 -18.36 5.05 1.04
C TYR A 241 -18.38 5.93 -0.22
N GLY A 242 -17.81 7.13 -0.15
CA GLY A 242 -17.75 8.07 -1.27
C GLY A 242 -16.76 7.69 -2.37
N SER A 243 -16.86 8.33 -3.53
CA SER A 243 -15.89 8.19 -4.62
C SER A 243 -14.53 8.79 -4.25
N MET A 244 -13.47 8.13 -4.68
CA MET A 244 -12.08 8.41 -4.35
C MET A 244 -11.25 8.61 -5.62
N ALA A 245 -10.23 9.47 -5.53
CA ALA A 245 -9.34 9.74 -6.65
C ALA A 245 -8.38 8.57 -6.94
N ALA A 246 -7.86 7.91 -5.91
CA ALA A 246 -6.85 6.85 -6.05
C ALA A 246 -7.30 5.63 -6.90
N PRO A 247 -8.45 4.98 -6.64
CA PRO A 247 -8.90 3.88 -7.51
C PRO A 247 -9.24 4.35 -8.93
N GLY A 248 -9.70 5.60 -9.10
CA GLY A 248 -9.85 6.22 -10.42
C GLY A 248 -8.52 6.38 -11.16
N GLY A 249 -7.49 6.85 -10.45
CA GLY A 249 -6.13 6.96 -10.96
C GLY A 249 -5.51 5.62 -11.35
N LEU A 250 -5.71 4.58 -10.53
CA LEU A 250 -5.28 3.22 -10.85
C LEU A 250 -5.96 2.69 -12.12
N ALA A 251 -7.27 2.85 -12.24
CA ALA A 251 -8.03 2.42 -13.42
C ALA A 251 -7.61 3.20 -14.68
N MET A 252 -7.36 4.50 -14.57
CA MET A 252 -6.88 5.31 -15.68
C MET A 252 -5.44 4.94 -16.08
N LEU A 253 -4.57 4.64 -15.12
CA LEU A 253 -3.21 4.16 -15.39
C LEU A 253 -3.23 2.80 -16.12
N ALA A 254 -4.05 1.86 -15.66
CA ALA A 254 -4.27 0.59 -16.35
C ALA A 254 -4.72 0.80 -17.81
N GLN A 255 -5.74 1.64 -18.01
CA GLN A 255 -6.23 1.97 -19.36
C GLN A 255 -5.21 2.70 -20.23
N SER A 256 -4.34 3.51 -19.63
CA SER A 256 -3.22 4.17 -20.35
C SER A 256 -2.21 3.15 -20.86
N ILE A 257 -1.89 2.14 -20.05
CA ILE A 257 -1.04 1.01 -20.45
C ILE A 257 -1.75 0.18 -21.53
N PHE A 258 -3.05 -0.07 -21.40
CA PHE A 258 -3.82 -0.80 -22.41
C PHE A 258 -3.77 -0.08 -23.76
N LYS A 259 -4.09 1.22 -23.76
CA LYS A 259 -4.00 2.09 -24.95
C LYS A 259 -2.59 2.07 -25.56
N ALA A 260 -1.55 2.23 -24.74
CA ALA A 260 -0.16 2.24 -25.19
C ALA A 260 0.32 0.90 -25.77
N THR A 261 -0.34 -0.21 -25.42
CA THR A 261 0.03 -1.57 -25.84
C THR A 261 -0.92 -2.15 -26.89
N GLY A 262 -1.99 -1.44 -27.25
CA GLY A 262 -3.01 -1.88 -28.20
C GLY A 262 -4.03 -2.87 -27.61
N LEU A 263 -4.13 -2.97 -26.29
CA LEU A 263 -5.23 -3.67 -25.61
C LEU A 263 -6.49 -2.80 -25.59
N PRO A 264 -7.68 -3.39 -25.46
CA PRO A 264 -8.92 -2.61 -25.36
C PRO A 264 -8.95 -1.75 -24.10
N HIS A 265 -9.55 -0.56 -24.20
CA HIS A 265 -9.82 0.36 -23.10
C HIS A 265 -11.18 1.04 -23.31
N SER A 266 -11.80 1.55 -22.24
CA SER A 266 -13.04 2.33 -22.35
C SER A 266 -12.70 3.79 -22.63
N GLN A 267 -12.99 4.27 -23.83
CA GLN A 267 -12.79 5.69 -24.15
C GLN A 267 -13.62 6.60 -23.24
N LYS A 268 -14.84 6.17 -22.86
CA LYS A 268 -15.75 6.97 -22.03
C LYS A 268 -15.24 7.11 -20.58
N ALA A 269 -14.83 6.00 -19.97
CA ALA A 269 -14.29 6.01 -18.61
C ALA A 269 -12.95 6.75 -18.56
N TYR A 270 -12.10 6.51 -19.56
CA TYR A 270 -10.78 7.08 -19.67
C TYR A 270 -10.82 8.60 -19.79
N GLU A 271 -11.64 9.13 -20.70
CA GLU A 271 -11.82 10.59 -20.86
C GLU A 271 -12.38 11.22 -19.59
N ARG A 272 -13.34 10.59 -18.92
CA ARG A 272 -13.91 11.14 -17.68
C ARG A 272 -12.85 11.29 -16.59
N THR A 273 -11.97 10.31 -16.41
CA THR A 273 -10.91 10.44 -15.40
C THR A 273 -9.87 11.50 -15.81
N HIS A 274 -9.52 11.63 -17.10
CA HIS A 274 -8.71 12.74 -17.61
C HIS A 274 -9.29 14.10 -17.21
N GLN A 275 -10.58 14.30 -17.47
CA GLN A 275 -11.29 15.52 -17.11
C GLN A 275 -11.33 15.75 -15.59
N ALA A 276 -11.44 14.69 -14.78
CA ALA A 276 -11.37 14.79 -13.33
C ALA A 276 -9.98 15.27 -12.84
N TYR A 277 -8.90 14.73 -13.40
CA TYR A 277 -7.55 15.21 -13.14
C TYR A 277 -7.35 16.66 -13.57
N LEU A 278 -7.84 17.04 -14.74
CA LEU A 278 -7.76 18.40 -15.25
C LEU A 278 -8.49 19.39 -14.35
N LYS A 279 -9.72 19.05 -13.94
CA LYS A 279 -10.54 19.88 -13.06
C LYS A 279 -9.87 20.10 -11.70
N THR A 280 -9.36 19.03 -11.09
CA THR A 280 -8.81 19.08 -9.74
C THR A 280 -7.35 19.52 -9.71
N ALA A 281 -6.45 18.79 -10.36
CA ALA A 281 -5.02 19.08 -10.33
C ALA A 281 -4.67 20.26 -11.23
N GLY A 282 -5.28 20.37 -12.42
CA GLY A 282 -5.06 21.52 -13.31
C GLY A 282 -5.67 22.82 -12.79
N GLY A 283 -6.59 22.76 -11.83
CA GLY A 283 -7.24 23.93 -11.23
C GLY A 283 -6.40 24.68 -10.19
N ASN A 284 -5.22 24.16 -9.79
CA ASN A 284 -4.39 24.80 -8.76
C ASN A 284 -2.88 24.64 -9.02
N ALA A 285 -2.07 25.54 -8.47
CA ALA A 285 -0.63 25.56 -8.70
C ALA A 285 0.14 24.41 -7.98
N ASP A 286 -0.45 23.81 -6.96
CA ASP A 286 0.20 22.76 -6.17
C ASP A 286 -0.08 21.36 -6.77
N GLY A 287 -0.89 21.27 -7.84
CA GLY A 287 -1.33 20.02 -8.48
C GLY A 287 -1.95 19.03 -7.51
N GLY A 288 -2.41 19.54 -6.36
CA GLY A 288 -2.84 18.73 -5.23
C GLY A 288 -4.19 18.10 -5.51
N ILE A 289 -4.30 16.82 -5.17
CA ILE A 289 -5.56 16.10 -5.23
C ILE A 289 -5.91 15.74 -3.80
N ALA A 290 -7.11 16.10 -3.36
CA ALA A 290 -7.59 15.69 -2.05
C ALA A 290 -7.87 14.17 -2.05
N TYR A 291 -8.65 13.69 -1.09
CA TYR A 291 -9.00 12.28 -1.06
C TYR A 291 -9.88 11.84 -2.27
N GLY A 292 -10.72 12.74 -2.78
CA GLY A 292 -11.54 12.57 -3.98
C GLY A 292 -11.25 13.64 -5.03
N PHE A 293 -11.72 13.40 -6.26
CA PHE A 293 -11.77 14.43 -7.30
C PHE A 293 -12.93 15.39 -7.07
N ASP A 294 -12.85 16.57 -7.67
CA ASP A 294 -13.95 17.52 -7.68
C ASP A 294 -15.11 17.00 -8.51
N ALA A 295 -16.32 17.11 -7.97
CA ALA A 295 -17.51 16.64 -8.64
C ALA A 295 -18.01 17.62 -9.72
N TRP A 296 -18.55 17.10 -10.82
CA TRP A 296 -19.35 17.84 -11.78
C TRP A 296 -20.73 18.20 -11.23
N GLY A 297 -21.35 19.17 -11.89
CA GLY A 297 -22.76 19.48 -11.66
C GLY A 297 -23.61 18.24 -11.91
N SER A 298 -24.35 17.83 -10.88
CA SER A 298 -25.30 16.73 -10.97
C SER A 298 -26.54 17.04 -10.15
N VAL A 299 -27.67 16.50 -10.58
CA VAL A 299 -28.97 16.69 -9.94
C VAL A 299 -29.73 15.38 -9.93
N GLN A 300 -30.66 15.25 -8.99
CA GLN A 300 -31.60 14.15 -8.99
C GLN A 300 -32.92 14.65 -9.56
N ILE A 301 -33.51 13.86 -10.45
CA ILE A 301 -34.86 14.10 -10.95
C ILE A 301 -35.76 12.95 -10.55
N HIS A 302 -37.02 13.28 -10.28
CA HIS A 302 -38.10 12.33 -10.04
C HIS A 302 -39.02 12.34 -11.26
N VAL A 303 -39.01 11.26 -12.06
CA VAL A 303 -39.86 11.12 -13.24
C VAL A 303 -41.28 10.69 -12.82
N GLU A 304 -42.30 11.35 -13.36
CA GLU A 304 -43.69 11.07 -13.01
C GLU A 304 -44.19 9.74 -13.58
N LYS A 305 -43.63 9.29 -14.71
CA LYS A 305 -43.95 8.01 -15.36
C LYS A 305 -42.72 7.09 -15.36
N PRO A 306 -42.56 6.23 -14.33
CA PRO A 306 -41.33 5.44 -14.11
C PRO A 306 -41.10 4.31 -15.13
N ASP A 307 -42.05 4.05 -16.04
CA ASP A 307 -41.99 2.96 -17.02
C ASP A 307 -41.30 3.34 -18.34
N LEU A 308 -40.89 4.60 -18.50
CA LEU A 308 -40.06 5.03 -19.64
C LEU A 308 -38.70 4.31 -19.58
N SER A 309 -38.24 3.80 -20.73
CA SER A 309 -37.29 2.68 -20.85
C SER A 309 -36.09 2.79 -19.90
N LYS A 310 -36.10 1.93 -18.88
CA LYS A 310 -35.00 1.73 -17.93
C LYS A 310 -33.78 1.18 -18.66
N SER A 311 -32.61 1.35 -18.06
CA SER A 311 -31.42 0.65 -18.52
C SER A 311 -31.70 -0.86 -18.57
N PRO A 312 -31.40 -1.56 -19.68
CA PRO A 312 -31.56 -3.01 -19.74
C PRO A 312 -30.66 -3.72 -18.72
N ARG A 313 -29.62 -3.04 -18.22
CA ARG A 313 -28.73 -3.54 -17.17
C ARG A 313 -29.29 -3.27 -15.76
N GLY A 314 -30.32 -2.43 -15.62
CA GLY A 314 -30.99 -2.12 -14.34
C GLY A 314 -30.44 -0.90 -13.60
N ILE A 315 -30.75 -0.82 -12.30
CA ILE A 315 -30.36 0.30 -11.42
C ILE A 315 -28.85 0.48 -11.38
N GLY A 316 -28.43 1.74 -11.41
CA GLY A 316 -27.05 2.22 -11.37
C GLY A 316 -26.39 2.35 -12.73
N PHE A 317 -27.06 1.93 -13.81
CA PHE A 317 -26.56 1.99 -15.17
C PHE A 317 -27.17 3.17 -15.94
N ILE A 318 -26.50 3.57 -17.03
CA ILE A 318 -27.00 4.59 -17.95
C ILE A 318 -28.33 4.15 -18.53
N SER A 319 -29.32 5.04 -18.48
CA SER A 319 -30.56 4.90 -19.20
C SER A 319 -30.33 5.22 -20.69
N PRO A 320 -30.87 4.41 -21.62
CA PRO A 320 -30.86 4.76 -23.04
C PRO A 320 -31.73 5.98 -23.36
N VAL A 321 -32.56 6.43 -22.41
CA VAL A 321 -33.42 7.61 -22.54
C VAL A 321 -32.61 8.85 -22.17
N LEU A 322 -32.67 9.86 -23.04
CA LEU A 322 -32.11 11.17 -22.75
C LEU A 322 -33.06 11.99 -21.88
N VAL A 323 -32.54 12.96 -21.15
CA VAL A 323 -33.36 13.83 -20.27
C VAL A 323 -34.50 14.51 -21.05
N LYS A 324 -34.27 14.89 -22.31
CA LYS A 324 -35.31 15.51 -23.17
C LYS A 324 -36.51 14.60 -23.45
N ASP A 325 -36.32 13.27 -23.35
CA ASP A 325 -37.32 12.25 -23.67
C ASP A 325 -37.87 11.58 -22.39
N ALA A 326 -37.47 12.05 -21.21
CA ALA A 326 -37.84 11.46 -19.92
C ALA A 326 -39.28 11.75 -19.46
N GLY A 327 -40.04 12.54 -20.23
CA GLY A 327 -41.38 13.00 -19.87
C GLY A 327 -41.37 14.04 -18.73
N PRO A 328 -42.53 14.33 -18.12
CA PRO A 328 -42.61 15.23 -16.98
C PRO A 328 -41.79 14.71 -15.79
N TYR A 329 -40.99 15.59 -15.20
CA TYR A 329 -40.19 15.31 -14.02
C TYR A 329 -40.15 16.50 -13.08
N GLN A 330 -39.81 16.22 -11.83
CA GLN A 330 -39.50 17.23 -10.83
C GLN A 330 -38.04 17.10 -10.41
N VAL A 331 -37.41 18.20 -9.98
CA VAL A 331 -36.00 18.22 -9.60
C VAL A 331 -35.88 18.26 -8.08
N GLU A 332 -34.94 17.49 -7.56
CA GLU A 332 -34.59 17.44 -6.14
C GLU A 332 -33.14 17.93 -5.95
N LYS A 333 -32.90 18.73 -4.91
CA LYS A 333 -31.55 19.17 -4.53
C LYS A 333 -31.32 18.97 -3.03
N TRP A 334 -30.07 18.65 -2.66
CA TRP A 334 -29.64 18.73 -1.27
C TRP A 334 -29.62 20.18 -0.80
N THR A 335 -30.41 20.50 0.21
CA THR A 335 -30.44 21.79 0.91
C THR A 335 -30.02 21.58 2.36
N GLN A 336 -29.35 22.58 2.91
CA GLN A 336 -28.90 22.54 4.30
C GLN A 336 -30.08 22.97 5.19
N ALA A 337 -30.53 22.07 6.06
CA ALA A 337 -31.62 22.31 6.99
C ALA A 337 -31.12 22.07 8.42
N GLY A 338 -30.90 23.15 9.16
CA GLY A 338 -30.27 23.08 10.49
C GLY A 338 -28.83 22.54 10.43
N SER A 339 -28.52 21.53 11.23
CA SER A 339 -27.21 20.83 11.21
C SER A 339 -27.15 19.66 10.21
N GLY A 340 -28.23 19.38 9.50
CA GLY A 340 -28.35 18.28 8.54
C GLY A 340 -28.50 18.75 7.09
N TRP A 341 -28.51 17.77 6.18
CA TRP A 341 -28.81 17.97 4.76
C TRP A 341 -30.07 17.19 4.43
N ASN A 342 -31.04 17.84 3.78
CA ASN A 342 -32.28 17.24 3.30
C ASN A 342 -32.34 17.32 1.78
N MET A 343 -33.04 16.38 1.15
CA MET A 343 -33.42 16.51 -0.25
C MET A 343 -34.74 17.26 -0.34
N GLU A 344 -34.77 18.37 -1.07
CA GLU A 344 -35.95 19.20 -1.25
C GLU A 344 -36.28 19.40 -2.73
N MET A 345 -37.59 19.51 -3.00
CA MET A 345 -38.11 19.86 -4.31
C MET A 345 -37.82 21.32 -4.60
N VAL A 346 -37.34 21.59 -5.81
CA VAL A 346 -36.84 22.90 -6.20
C VAL A 346 -37.64 23.42 -7.40
N SER A 347 -37.84 24.73 -7.45
CA SER A 347 -38.66 25.35 -8.50
C SER A 347 -38.00 25.19 -9.87
N SER A 348 -38.81 25.05 -10.93
CA SER A 348 -38.32 24.85 -12.31
C SER A 348 -37.35 25.94 -12.77
N LYS A 349 -37.50 27.17 -12.25
CA LYS A 349 -36.62 28.31 -12.56
C LYS A 349 -35.16 28.06 -12.15
N GLU A 350 -34.93 27.36 -11.04
CA GLU A 350 -33.58 27.08 -10.51
C GLU A 350 -32.81 26.02 -11.33
N PHE A 351 -33.51 25.27 -12.18
CA PHE A 351 -32.93 24.18 -12.97
C PHE A 351 -33.17 24.31 -14.47
N SER A 352 -33.42 25.53 -14.96
CA SER A 352 -33.61 25.83 -16.39
C SER A 352 -32.44 25.39 -17.29
N TRP A 353 -31.22 25.27 -16.73
CA TRP A 353 -30.07 24.74 -17.45
C TRP A 353 -30.23 23.27 -17.85
N LEU A 354 -31.02 22.47 -17.11
CA LEU A 354 -31.29 21.07 -17.44
C LEU A 354 -32.02 20.98 -18.77
N GLU A 355 -33.10 21.75 -18.93
CA GLU A 355 -33.92 21.75 -20.13
C GLU A 355 -33.11 22.23 -21.34
N GLN A 356 -32.30 23.27 -21.18
CA GLN A 356 -31.44 23.82 -22.24
C GLN A 356 -30.40 22.81 -22.74
N ASN A 357 -29.97 21.88 -21.88
CA ASN A 357 -28.95 20.89 -22.19
C ASN A 357 -29.49 19.45 -22.29
N ALA A 358 -30.81 19.25 -22.21
CA ALA A 358 -31.44 17.94 -22.00
C ALA A 358 -31.10 16.87 -23.05
N ALA A 359 -30.67 17.28 -24.25
CA ALA A 359 -30.22 16.38 -25.31
C ALA A 359 -28.79 15.82 -25.11
N LYS A 360 -27.99 16.41 -24.22
CA LYS A 360 -26.57 16.11 -24.01
C LYS A 360 -26.27 15.55 -22.61
N LEU A 361 -27.28 15.48 -21.75
CA LEU A 361 -27.12 15.02 -20.37
C LEU A 361 -27.31 13.51 -20.30
N ASN A 362 -26.41 12.83 -19.56
CA ASN A 362 -26.59 11.42 -19.25
C ASN A 362 -27.53 11.27 -18.05
N MET A 363 -28.40 10.27 -18.13
CA MET A 363 -29.33 9.90 -17.08
C MET A 363 -29.02 8.50 -16.56
N TYR A 364 -28.98 8.32 -15.24
CA TYR A 364 -28.71 7.04 -14.57
C TYR A 364 -29.89 6.65 -13.71
N ASP A 365 -30.29 5.38 -13.80
CA ASP A 365 -31.39 4.85 -12.99
C ASP A 365 -30.95 4.70 -11.54
N LEU A 366 -31.58 5.40 -10.58
CA LEU A 366 -31.27 5.24 -9.15
C LEU A 366 -32.26 4.30 -8.46
N ASP A 367 -33.54 4.38 -8.84
CA ASP A 367 -34.57 3.42 -8.43
C ASP A 367 -35.75 3.41 -9.41
N LYS A 368 -36.96 3.08 -8.94
CA LYS A 368 -38.18 3.08 -9.75
C LYS A 368 -38.43 4.42 -10.44
N SER A 369 -38.39 5.54 -9.72
CA SER A 369 -38.79 6.87 -10.23
C SER A 369 -37.69 7.94 -10.16
N ARG A 370 -36.60 7.70 -9.42
CA ARG A 370 -35.47 8.65 -9.32
C ARG A 370 -34.40 8.34 -10.36
N ARG A 371 -33.83 9.42 -10.90
CA ARG A 371 -32.71 9.39 -11.84
C ARG A 371 -31.64 10.37 -11.40
N LEU A 372 -30.37 10.00 -11.57
CA LEU A 372 -29.26 10.94 -11.48
C LEU A 372 -29.02 11.51 -12.87
N VAL A 373 -29.03 12.83 -13.00
CA VAL A 373 -28.64 13.52 -14.22
C VAL A 373 -27.29 14.17 -13.98
N VAL A 374 -26.34 13.87 -14.84
CA VAL A 374 -24.97 14.40 -14.74
C VAL A 374 -24.66 15.22 -15.98
N ALA A 375 -24.15 16.43 -15.79
CA ALA A 375 -23.62 17.23 -16.88
C ALA A 375 -22.33 16.62 -17.42
N GLU A 376 -22.25 16.38 -18.73
CA GLU A 376 -20.96 16.18 -19.41
C GLU A 376 -20.33 17.55 -19.64
N GLU A 377 -19.61 18.03 -18.62
CA GLU A 377 -18.73 19.17 -18.78
C GLU A 377 -17.36 18.66 -19.25
N ILE A 378 -17.04 18.96 -20.50
CA ILE A 378 -15.71 18.71 -21.07
C ILE A 378 -14.93 20.02 -20.92
N LEU A 379 -13.94 20.02 -20.04
CA LEU A 379 -13.04 21.16 -19.90
C LEU A 379 -12.10 21.21 -21.11
N PRO A 380 -11.74 22.42 -21.59
CA PRO A 380 -10.78 22.53 -22.69
C PRO A 380 -9.43 21.96 -22.28
N GLU A 381 -8.86 21.18 -23.18
CA GLU A 381 -7.53 20.61 -23.06
C GLU A 381 -6.45 21.69 -22.78
N PRO A 382 -5.42 21.39 -21.96
CA PRO A 382 -4.38 22.37 -21.64
C PRO A 382 -3.61 22.85 -22.86
N THR A 383 -3.59 24.16 -23.11
CA THR A 383 -2.88 24.74 -24.26
C THR A 383 -1.45 25.19 -23.96
N SER A 384 -1.07 25.23 -22.68
CA SER A 384 0.27 25.65 -22.24
C SER A 384 0.70 24.90 -20.97
N PRO A 385 2.02 24.83 -20.69
CA PRO A 385 2.53 24.30 -19.43
C PRO A 385 1.95 25.03 -18.21
N TYR A 386 1.74 24.29 -17.12
CA TYR A 386 1.30 24.86 -15.83
C TYR A 386 2.47 25.50 -15.07
N SER A 387 2.17 26.56 -14.33
CA SER A 387 3.07 27.09 -13.31
C SER A 387 2.93 26.26 -12.03
N THR A 388 3.88 25.36 -11.78
CA THR A 388 3.89 24.56 -10.56
C THR A 388 4.46 25.35 -9.39
N GLY A 389 3.69 25.45 -8.30
CA GLY A 389 4.07 26.08 -7.04
C GLY A 389 5.21 25.36 -6.32
N SER A 390 5.73 25.97 -5.26
CA SER A 390 6.80 25.40 -4.44
C SER A 390 6.29 24.35 -3.45
N ARG A 391 4.97 24.29 -3.19
CA ARG A 391 4.34 23.19 -2.46
C ARG A 391 4.05 22.08 -3.46
N GLY A 392 4.38 20.85 -3.11
CA GLY A 392 4.03 19.71 -3.94
C GLY A 392 2.61 19.21 -3.67
N GLY A 393 2.26 18.12 -4.36
CA GLY A 393 0.91 17.58 -4.31
C GLY A 393 0.51 17.12 -2.90
N GLY A 394 -0.69 17.50 -2.46
CA GLY A 394 -1.41 16.78 -1.41
C GLY A 394 -1.82 15.40 -1.94
N HIS A 395 -1.81 14.38 -1.06
CA HIS A 395 -2.06 12.98 -1.41
C HIS A 395 -1.37 12.52 -2.73
N ASN A 396 -0.04 12.45 -2.72
CA ASN A 396 0.84 12.04 -3.83
C ASN A 396 0.43 10.80 -4.64
N ALA A 397 -0.26 9.78 -4.10
CA ALA A 397 -0.60 8.59 -4.89
C ALA A 397 -1.48 8.92 -6.11
N PRO A 398 -2.69 9.51 -5.94
CA PRO A 398 -3.49 10.01 -7.05
C PRO A 398 -2.69 10.88 -8.02
N VAL A 399 -1.85 11.78 -7.53
CA VAL A 399 -1.03 12.70 -8.36
C VAL A 399 -0.01 11.91 -9.19
N GLY A 400 0.68 10.95 -8.59
CA GLY A 400 1.67 10.11 -9.27
C GLY A 400 1.05 9.15 -10.29
N MET A 401 -0.11 8.56 -9.96
CA MET A 401 -0.91 7.77 -10.92
C MET A 401 -1.32 8.64 -12.12
N GLY A 402 -1.77 9.87 -11.86
CA GLY A 402 -2.11 10.84 -12.89
C GLY A 402 -0.90 11.15 -13.79
N ALA A 403 0.25 11.47 -13.20
CA ALA A 403 1.47 11.76 -13.95
C ALA A 403 1.83 10.61 -14.90
N LEU A 404 1.84 9.37 -14.40
CA LEU A 404 2.12 8.18 -15.21
C LEU A 404 1.08 7.97 -16.30
N ALA A 405 -0.21 8.05 -15.97
CA ALA A 405 -1.29 7.80 -16.91
C ALA A 405 -1.26 8.77 -18.10
N HIS A 406 -1.02 10.05 -17.82
CA HIS A 406 -0.95 11.06 -18.86
C HIS A 406 0.25 10.82 -19.78
N TYR A 407 1.45 10.57 -19.23
CA TYR A 407 2.63 10.29 -20.05
C TYR A 407 2.52 9.00 -20.86
N ILE A 408 2.09 7.89 -20.26
CA ILE A 408 2.06 6.58 -20.91
C ILE A 408 1.00 6.54 -22.01
N GLY A 409 -0.20 7.02 -21.72
CA GLY A 409 -1.34 6.93 -22.63
C GLY A 409 -1.39 8.01 -23.71
N ASN A 410 -0.56 9.06 -23.62
CA ASN A 410 -0.70 10.27 -24.44
C ASN A 410 0.65 10.83 -24.94
N LYS A 411 1.59 9.94 -25.27
CA LYS A 411 2.92 10.32 -25.77
C LYS A 411 2.89 11.38 -26.88
N ASP A 412 1.94 11.25 -27.80
CA ASP A 412 1.81 12.14 -28.96
C ASP A 412 0.81 13.31 -28.74
N ASN A 413 0.21 13.43 -27.55
CA ASN A 413 -0.65 14.57 -27.20
C ASN A 413 0.06 15.49 -26.18
N THR A 414 0.62 16.58 -26.72
CA THR A 414 1.33 17.61 -25.95
C THR A 414 0.47 18.25 -24.86
N SER A 415 -0.84 18.39 -25.08
CA SER A 415 -1.76 19.04 -24.15
C SER A 415 -1.87 18.25 -22.83
N TRP A 416 -2.15 16.94 -22.91
CA TRP A 416 -2.20 16.07 -21.73
C TRP A 416 -0.83 15.90 -21.07
N ASN A 417 0.26 16.01 -21.83
CA ASN A 417 1.61 16.00 -21.27
C ASN A 417 1.92 17.23 -20.42
N TYR A 418 1.27 18.38 -20.63
CA TYR A 418 1.40 19.53 -19.71
C TYR A 418 0.88 19.19 -18.32
N LEU A 419 -0.28 18.53 -18.24
CA LEU A 419 -0.87 18.09 -16.97
C LEU A 419 -0.03 16.97 -16.33
N GLY A 420 0.45 16.01 -17.14
CA GLY A 420 1.39 14.98 -16.68
C GLY A 420 2.67 15.55 -16.06
N LYS A 421 3.28 16.54 -16.73
CA LYS A 421 4.48 17.26 -16.23
C LYS A 421 4.19 18.04 -14.95
N HIS A 422 3.05 18.71 -14.89
CA HIS A 422 2.63 19.44 -13.70
C HIS A 422 2.57 18.52 -12.49
N MET A 423 1.84 17.40 -12.58
CA MET A 423 1.70 16.42 -11.51
C MET A 423 3.02 15.74 -11.15
N ALA A 424 3.85 15.38 -12.13
CA ALA A 424 5.16 14.78 -11.86
C ALA A 424 6.07 15.73 -11.05
N THR A 425 6.07 17.01 -11.41
CA THR A 425 6.80 18.06 -10.68
C THR A 425 6.26 18.22 -9.26
N CYS A 426 4.93 18.17 -9.09
CA CYS A 426 4.30 18.22 -7.76
C CYS A 426 4.71 17.02 -6.89
N CYS A 427 4.80 15.80 -7.44
CA CYS A 427 5.32 14.65 -6.70
C CYS A 427 6.79 14.85 -6.30
N ALA A 428 7.64 15.30 -7.22
CA ALA A 428 9.07 15.50 -6.96
C ALA A 428 9.34 16.59 -5.91
N ARG A 429 8.47 17.61 -5.81
CA ARG A 429 8.54 18.67 -4.79
C ARG A 429 7.92 18.29 -3.44
N SER A 430 7.33 17.10 -3.33
CA SER A 430 6.67 16.59 -2.12
C SER A 430 7.39 15.41 -1.44
N PRO A 431 8.74 15.34 -1.39
CA PRO A 431 9.41 14.14 -0.85
C PRO A 431 9.13 13.94 0.65
N LYS A 432 8.80 15.02 1.37
CA LYS A 432 8.42 15.01 2.79
C LYS A 432 7.05 14.34 3.06
N THR A 433 6.15 14.34 2.09
CA THR A 433 4.81 13.73 2.20
C THR A 433 4.74 12.39 1.49
N LEU A 434 5.88 11.80 1.11
CA LEU A 434 5.94 10.56 0.34
C LEU A 434 5.11 9.44 0.95
N TRP A 435 5.14 9.31 2.28
CA TRP A 435 4.43 8.28 3.04
C TRP A 435 3.12 8.78 3.69
N ASP A 436 2.72 10.02 3.41
CA ASP A 436 1.56 10.68 4.01
C ASP A 436 0.25 10.38 3.24
N GLY A 437 -0.11 9.10 3.20
CA GLY A 437 -1.30 8.61 2.50
C GLY A 437 -2.49 8.36 3.42
N HIS A 438 -3.70 8.86 3.09
CA HIS A 438 -4.90 8.57 3.88
C HIS A 438 -5.31 7.10 3.84
N ALA A 439 -5.20 6.45 2.67
CA ALA A 439 -5.64 5.08 2.46
C ALA A 439 -4.54 4.06 2.79
N SER A 440 -3.39 4.19 2.13
CA SER A 440 -2.21 3.33 2.32
C SER A 440 -0.95 4.15 2.06
N SER A 441 -0.05 4.23 3.05
CA SER A 441 1.25 4.89 2.93
C SER A 441 2.14 4.22 1.88
N VAL A 442 1.99 2.91 1.72
CA VAL A 442 2.72 2.07 0.77
C VAL A 442 2.36 2.44 -0.66
N MET A 443 1.06 2.44 -0.96
CA MET A 443 0.55 2.87 -2.25
C MET A 443 0.99 4.31 -2.53
N HIS A 444 0.93 5.16 -1.51
CA HIS A 444 1.37 6.54 -1.60
C HIS A 444 2.82 6.67 -2.04
N ALA A 445 3.72 5.93 -1.38
CA ALA A 445 5.13 5.94 -1.70
C ALA A 445 5.42 5.28 -3.05
N PHE A 446 4.77 4.14 -3.35
CA PHE A 446 4.93 3.41 -4.61
C PHE A 446 4.63 4.30 -5.82
N PHE A 447 3.43 4.89 -5.88
CA PHE A 447 3.04 5.74 -7.00
C PHE A 447 3.64 7.14 -6.92
N GLY A 448 3.95 7.64 -5.72
CA GLY A 448 4.66 8.91 -5.54
C GLY A 448 6.08 8.87 -6.11
N VAL A 449 6.84 7.80 -5.85
CA VAL A 449 8.18 7.57 -6.44
C VAL A 449 8.09 7.49 -7.96
N LEU A 450 7.16 6.68 -8.49
CA LEU A 450 6.98 6.54 -9.93
C LEU A 450 6.56 7.86 -10.59
N GLY A 451 5.66 8.62 -9.97
CA GLY A 451 5.25 9.95 -10.44
C GLY A 451 6.42 10.95 -10.43
N ALA A 452 7.16 11.03 -9.33
CA ALA A 452 8.34 11.90 -9.20
C ALA A 452 9.42 11.54 -10.23
N SER A 453 9.56 10.26 -10.59
CA SER A 453 10.52 9.81 -11.61
C SER A 453 10.24 10.36 -13.01
N ARG A 454 9.05 10.94 -13.24
CA ARG A 454 8.66 11.60 -14.50
C ARG A 454 8.85 13.11 -14.48
N ALA A 455 9.38 13.67 -13.39
CA ALA A 455 9.69 15.09 -13.30
C ALA A 455 11.00 15.40 -14.06
N ASP A 456 11.27 16.70 -14.25
CA ASP A 456 12.56 17.14 -14.75
C ASP A 456 13.70 16.68 -13.81
N GLU A 457 14.86 16.35 -14.37
CA GLU A 457 15.97 15.71 -13.66
C GLU A 457 16.37 16.45 -12.37
N LYS A 458 16.41 17.79 -12.42
CA LYS A 458 16.74 18.63 -11.25
C LYS A 458 15.77 18.40 -10.09
N GLU A 459 14.47 18.36 -10.37
CA GLU A 459 13.43 18.18 -9.34
C GLU A 459 13.50 16.75 -8.81
N PHE A 460 13.65 15.76 -9.71
CA PHE A 460 13.74 14.36 -9.29
C PHE A 460 15.00 14.06 -8.49
N ARG A 461 16.12 14.73 -8.79
CA ARG A 461 17.36 14.61 -8.03
C ARG A 461 17.16 15.04 -6.58
N ALA A 462 16.51 16.18 -6.35
CA ALA A 462 16.19 16.67 -5.02
C ALA A 462 15.27 15.70 -4.26
N PHE A 463 14.29 15.12 -4.95
CA PHE A 463 13.42 14.08 -4.38
C PHE A 463 14.20 12.86 -3.89
N LEU A 464 15.13 12.37 -4.70
CA LEU A 464 15.94 11.18 -4.38
C LEU A 464 16.93 11.45 -3.24
N ASP A 465 17.53 12.65 -3.20
CA ASP A 465 18.48 13.05 -2.15
C ASP A 465 17.81 13.11 -0.78
N TYR A 466 16.53 13.48 -0.73
CA TYR A 466 15.72 13.36 0.46
C TYR A 466 15.36 11.90 0.77
N SER A 467 14.84 11.19 -0.24
CA SER A 467 14.26 9.84 -0.07
C SER A 467 15.29 8.77 0.32
N LYS A 468 16.58 8.94 0.02
CA LYS A 468 17.61 7.99 0.46
C LYS A 468 17.75 7.94 2.00
N THR A 469 17.42 9.02 2.70
CA THR A 469 17.52 9.04 4.18
C THR A 469 16.52 8.09 4.83
N TRP A 470 15.33 7.96 4.23
CA TRP A 470 14.36 6.94 4.60
C TRP A 470 14.94 5.53 4.45
N ILE A 471 15.55 5.22 3.30
CA ILE A 471 16.18 3.90 3.07
C ILE A 471 17.21 3.60 4.15
N ILE A 472 18.13 4.54 4.40
CA ILE A 472 19.21 4.38 5.39
C ILE A 472 18.67 4.08 6.79
N LEU A 473 17.62 4.79 7.20
CA LEU A 473 17.00 4.59 8.53
C LEU A 473 16.15 3.33 8.62
N SER A 474 15.63 2.85 7.49
CA SER A 474 14.85 1.61 7.41
C SER A 474 15.72 0.36 7.24
N GLU A 475 17.01 0.48 6.89
CA GLU A 475 17.92 -0.65 6.74
C GLU A 475 18.06 -1.43 8.05
N THR A 476 17.94 -2.76 7.95
CA THR A 476 18.04 -3.66 9.10
C THR A 476 19.48 -4.13 9.30
N HIS A 477 19.85 -4.39 10.56
CA HIS A 477 21.23 -4.80 10.90
C HIS A 477 21.62 -6.16 10.30
N ASP A 478 20.65 -7.02 9.98
CA ASP A 478 20.86 -8.30 9.27
C ASP A 478 21.01 -8.12 7.74
N GLY A 479 20.81 -6.90 7.23
CA GLY A 479 20.87 -6.58 5.81
C GLY A 479 19.73 -7.14 4.97
N LYS A 480 18.67 -7.68 5.61
CA LYS A 480 17.51 -8.27 4.93
C LYS A 480 16.26 -7.41 5.06
N GLY A 481 15.85 -6.81 3.95
CA GLY A 481 14.64 -5.99 3.89
C GLY A 481 14.77 -4.65 4.63
N LEU A 482 13.68 -3.90 4.64
CA LEU A 482 13.56 -2.59 5.26
C LEU A 482 12.44 -2.60 6.30
N VAL A 483 12.66 -2.05 7.49
CA VAL A 483 11.60 -1.92 8.50
C VAL A 483 10.74 -0.68 8.29
N GLU A 484 9.49 -0.79 8.74
CA GLU A 484 8.61 0.36 8.89
C GLU A 484 9.29 1.43 9.75
N GLN A 485 9.32 2.65 9.19
CA GLN A 485 9.62 3.85 9.94
C GLN A 485 8.37 4.72 9.87
N PRO A 486 7.93 5.37 10.97
CA PRO A 486 6.79 6.28 10.93
C PRO A 486 7.16 7.56 10.16
N PHE A 487 7.14 7.47 8.83
CA PHE A 487 7.24 8.61 7.92
C PHE A 487 5.83 9.20 7.72
N GLY A 488 5.57 10.40 8.24
CA GLY A 488 4.36 11.18 7.94
C GLY A 488 3.34 11.38 9.08
N LEU A 489 2.19 11.98 8.74
CA LEU A 489 1.09 12.35 9.63
C LEU A 489 0.30 11.13 10.13
N ASP A 490 0.90 10.29 10.96
CA ASP A 490 0.19 9.45 11.95
C ASP A 490 -1.18 8.87 11.50
N ARG A 491 -1.16 8.23 10.33
CA ARG A 491 -2.19 7.32 9.84
C ARG A 491 -1.47 6.01 9.59
N ASN A 492 -1.28 5.24 10.67
CA ASN A 492 -1.19 3.78 10.52
C ASN A 492 -2.23 3.42 9.47
N SER A 493 -1.77 2.84 8.36
CA SER A 493 -2.68 2.43 7.31
C SER A 493 -3.77 1.59 7.99
N THR A 494 -5.03 1.93 7.76
CA THR A 494 -6.17 1.09 8.22
C THR A 494 -6.13 -0.30 7.58
N CYS A 495 -5.12 -0.57 6.75
CA CYS A 495 -4.87 -1.79 6.01
C CYS A 495 -3.48 -2.39 6.30
N SER A 496 -2.90 -2.14 7.48
CA SER A 496 -2.09 -3.10 8.25
C SER A 496 -1.26 -2.38 9.31
N ILE A 497 -1.42 -2.80 10.57
CA ILE A 497 -0.29 -2.85 11.51
C ILE A 497 0.52 -4.08 11.10
N SER A 498 1.10 -4.08 9.90
CA SER A 498 1.99 -5.16 9.49
C SER A 498 3.37 -4.75 9.94
N LEU A 499 3.92 -5.52 10.88
CA LEU A 499 5.33 -5.55 11.22
C LEU A 499 6.20 -6.05 10.03
N ASP A 500 5.70 -5.97 8.79
CA ASP A 500 6.22 -6.67 7.66
C ASP A 500 7.20 -5.78 6.90
N ARG A 501 8.49 -6.12 7.06
CA ARG A 501 9.60 -5.53 6.30
C ARG A 501 9.37 -5.53 4.78
N GLN A 502 8.53 -6.44 4.29
CA GLN A 502 8.26 -6.67 2.87
C GLN A 502 7.68 -5.44 2.16
N VAL A 503 6.77 -4.74 2.85
CA VAL A 503 6.02 -3.62 2.30
C VAL A 503 6.95 -2.45 1.94
N TYR A 504 7.84 -2.09 2.85
CA TYR A 504 8.81 -1.01 2.64
C TYR A 504 9.93 -1.44 1.69
N SER A 505 10.28 -2.73 1.73
CA SER A 505 11.30 -3.32 0.87
C SER A 505 10.93 -3.23 -0.61
N HIS A 506 9.67 -3.50 -0.99
CA HIS A 506 9.30 -3.44 -2.40
C HIS A 506 9.26 -2.02 -2.95
N VAL A 507 8.94 -1.00 -2.14
CA VAL A 507 9.01 0.41 -2.57
C VAL A 507 10.46 0.83 -2.80
N ALA A 508 11.39 0.46 -1.90
CA ALA A 508 12.81 0.72 -2.11
C ALA A 508 13.34 -0.03 -3.32
N LEU A 509 12.96 -1.31 -3.47
CA LEU A 509 13.31 -2.11 -4.63
C LEU A 509 12.86 -1.42 -5.93
N LEU A 510 11.62 -0.95 -5.99
CA LEU A 510 11.09 -0.22 -7.14
C LEU A 510 11.90 1.04 -7.45
N LEU A 511 12.19 1.86 -6.43
CA LEU A 511 12.99 3.09 -6.59
C LEU A 511 14.38 2.77 -7.14
N LEU A 512 15.07 1.79 -6.56
CA LEU A 512 16.39 1.34 -6.99
C LEU A 512 16.38 0.71 -8.40
N SER A 513 15.21 0.24 -8.84
CA SER A 513 15.00 -0.38 -10.15
C SER A 513 14.72 0.62 -11.27
N LEU A 514 14.46 1.90 -10.97
CA LEU A 514 14.18 2.94 -11.97
C LEU A 514 15.25 3.04 -13.09
N PRO A 515 16.56 2.87 -12.83
CA PRO A 515 17.57 2.84 -13.89
C PRO A 515 17.36 1.73 -14.93
N LYS A 516 16.71 0.62 -14.54
CA LYS A 516 16.51 -0.55 -15.40
C LYS A 516 15.38 -0.36 -16.41
N ARG A 517 14.43 0.54 -16.13
CA ARG A 517 13.29 0.90 -16.99
C ARG A 517 12.61 -0.31 -17.63
N GLN A 518 12.39 -1.37 -16.85
CA GLN A 518 11.87 -2.65 -17.36
C GLN A 518 10.38 -2.58 -17.76
N LEU A 519 9.61 -1.78 -17.03
CA LEU A 519 8.16 -1.64 -17.16
C LEU A 519 7.79 -0.27 -17.71
N LEU A 520 6.63 -0.14 -18.37
CA LEU A 520 6.13 1.16 -18.83
C LEU A 520 5.99 2.12 -17.66
N ILE A 521 5.48 1.68 -16.50
CA ILE A 521 5.40 2.50 -15.28
C ILE A 521 6.77 2.98 -14.77
N THR A 522 7.85 2.25 -15.05
CA THR A 522 9.24 2.64 -14.71
C THR A 522 9.99 3.37 -15.83
N GLY A 523 9.31 3.71 -16.93
CA GLY A 523 9.89 4.51 -18.00
C GLY A 523 10.49 3.73 -19.16
N ALA A 524 10.06 2.48 -19.40
CA ALA A 524 10.45 1.71 -20.59
C ALA A 524 10.13 2.44 -21.92
N ASP A 525 9.20 3.39 -21.86
CA ASP A 525 8.76 4.20 -22.97
C ASP A 525 9.58 5.47 -23.26
N PHE A 526 10.60 5.77 -22.46
CA PHE A 526 11.38 7.01 -22.56
C PHE A 526 12.76 6.78 -23.17
N ALA A 527 13.20 7.71 -24.02
CA ALA A 527 14.58 7.75 -24.51
C ALA A 527 15.56 7.83 -23.33
N GLN A 528 16.69 7.12 -23.44
CA GLN A 528 17.74 7.25 -22.45
C GLN A 528 18.43 8.63 -22.60
N PRO A 529 18.77 9.31 -21.50
CA PRO A 529 19.75 10.38 -21.57
C PRO A 529 21.01 9.81 -22.23
N ALA A 530 21.60 10.54 -23.18
CA ALA A 530 22.91 10.15 -23.72
C ALA A 530 23.85 9.92 -22.54
N ALA A 531 24.53 8.77 -22.51
CA ALA A 531 25.46 8.42 -21.44
C ALA A 531 26.38 9.63 -21.21
N ALA A 532 26.33 10.20 -20.00
CA ALA A 532 27.14 11.36 -19.67
C ALA A 532 28.59 11.01 -20.02
N ALA A 533 29.14 11.71 -21.03
CA ALA A 533 30.52 11.54 -21.41
C ALA A 533 31.36 11.76 -20.17
N SER A 534 32.06 10.72 -19.71
CA SER A 534 33.01 10.85 -18.63
C SER A 534 34.04 11.88 -19.08
N THR A 535 33.99 13.09 -18.53
CA THR A 535 35.05 14.07 -18.69
C THR A 535 36.25 13.57 -17.89
N SER A 536 37.02 12.68 -18.52
CA SER A 536 38.32 12.26 -18.04
C SER A 536 39.28 13.44 -18.25
N THR A 537 39.46 14.26 -17.22
CA THR A 537 40.65 15.12 -17.14
C THR A 537 41.85 14.19 -16.95
N THR A 538 42.60 14.02 -18.02
CA THR A 538 43.85 13.27 -18.08
C THR A 538 44.89 13.90 -17.14
N SER A 539 45.31 13.16 -16.11
CA SER A 539 46.68 13.23 -15.62
C SER A 539 47.32 11.85 -15.78
N SER A 540 48.31 11.82 -16.67
CA SER A 540 49.07 10.66 -17.10
C SER A 540 49.91 10.08 -15.97
N GLY A 541 49.76 8.79 -15.69
CA GLY A 541 50.57 8.07 -14.70
C GLY A 541 50.27 6.58 -14.60
N ALA A 542 50.42 5.84 -15.70
CA ALA A 542 50.69 4.40 -15.82
C ALA A 542 50.09 3.40 -14.79
N ARG A 543 49.14 2.56 -15.24
CA ARG A 543 49.34 1.09 -15.27
C ARG A 543 48.27 0.34 -16.06
N LYS A 544 48.72 -0.77 -16.65
CA LYS A 544 48.08 -1.65 -17.64
C LYS A 544 46.73 -2.22 -17.19
N THR A 545 45.88 -2.36 -18.18
CA THR A 545 44.67 -3.19 -18.24
C THR A 545 44.97 -4.64 -17.87
N THR A 546 44.13 -5.22 -17.01
CA THR A 546 43.87 -6.66 -16.96
C THR A 546 42.45 -6.90 -16.46
N SER A 547 41.71 -7.69 -17.24
CA SER A 547 40.40 -8.24 -16.95
C SER A 547 40.37 -8.96 -15.60
N TYR A 548 39.35 -8.68 -14.77
CA TYR A 548 39.05 -9.45 -13.57
C TYR A 548 37.72 -10.18 -13.74
N PHE A 549 37.74 -11.26 -14.50
CA PHE A 549 36.92 -12.44 -14.29
C PHE A 549 37.91 -13.59 -14.12
N GLU A 550 38.06 -14.11 -12.90
CA GLU A 550 38.13 -15.55 -12.57
C GLU A 550 38.74 -15.82 -11.18
N SER A 551 37.93 -16.52 -10.38
CA SER A 551 38.23 -17.42 -9.28
C SER A 551 39.10 -16.95 -8.10
N ALA A 552 38.46 -16.83 -6.94
CA ALA A 552 39.02 -17.32 -5.68
C ALA A 552 37.96 -18.19 -5.01
N ALA A 553 38.26 -19.50 -4.95
CA ALA A 553 37.44 -20.53 -4.36
C ALA A 553 37.26 -20.29 -2.85
N TYR A 554 36.02 -20.10 -2.41
CA TYR A 554 35.63 -20.37 -1.03
C TYR A 554 34.99 -21.76 -0.99
N ARG A 555 35.82 -22.78 -0.74
CA ARG A 555 35.35 -24.10 -0.31
C ARG A 555 34.87 -23.97 1.13
N GLY A 556 33.57 -24.12 1.30
CA GLY A 556 32.90 -24.13 2.58
C GLY A 556 31.41 -23.93 2.37
N THR A 557 30.78 -24.77 1.55
CA THR A 557 29.32 -24.85 1.47
C THR A 557 28.78 -25.36 2.81
N PRO A 558 27.94 -24.63 3.56
CA PRO A 558 26.78 -25.30 4.13
C PRO A 558 25.96 -25.75 2.92
N LYS A 559 25.55 -27.02 2.89
CA LYS A 559 24.57 -27.47 1.91
C LYS A 559 23.38 -26.49 1.92
N PRO A 560 22.85 -26.08 0.76
CA PRO A 560 21.58 -25.39 0.71
C PRO A 560 20.51 -26.32 1.32
N GLU A 561 19.84 -25.87 2.38
CA GLU A 561 18.56 -26.45 2.75
C GLU A 561 17.59 -26.11 1.61
N VAL A 562 17.22 -27.15 0.88
CA VAL A 562 16.18 -27.18 -0.14
C VAL A 562 14.92 -26.53 0.42
N PRO A 563 14.12 -25.79 -0.39
CA PRO A 563 12.80 -25.33 0.05
C PRO A 563 12.01 -26.53 0.57
N VAL A 564 11.71 -26.54 1.87
CA VAL A 564 11.00 -27.64 2.51
C VAL A 564 9.57 -27.63 1.98
N GLN A 565 9.35 -28.39 0.90
CA GLN A 565 8.03 -28.99 0.67
C GLN A 565 7.61 -29.66 1.98
N PRO A 566 6.33 -29.55 2.40
CA PRO A 566 5.89 -30.13 3.65
C PRO A 566 6.35 -31.60 3.69
N SER A 567 7.08 -31.96 4.74
CA SER A 567 7.76 -33.27 4.86
C SER A 567 6.77 -34.44 4.79
N ARG A 568 5.49 -34.15 4.95
CA ARG A 568 4.35 -35.05 4.95
C ARG A 568 3.05 -34.30 4.63
N GLU A 569 2.01 -35.05 4.28
CA GLU A 569 0.64 -34.52 4.24
C GLU A 569 0.13 -34.16 5.64
N ALA A 570 -0.86 -33.27 5.68
CA ALA A 570 -1.53 -32.88 6.91
C ALA A 570 -2.30 -34.06 7.51
N ARG A 571 -2.11 -34.29 8.81
CA ARG A 571 -2.79 -35.38 9.51
C ARG A 571 -4.25 -35.02 9.75
N LYS A 572 -5.16 -35.94 9.44
CA LYS A 572 -6.59 -35.74 9.65
C LYS A 572 -6.93 -35.94 11.12
N LEU A 573 -7.69 -35.00 11.68
CA LEU A 573 -8.19 -35.08 13.05
C LEU A 573 -9.66 -35.56 13.03
N ALA A 574 -9.96 -36.65 13.75
CA ALA A 574 -11.34 -37.14 13.87
C ALA A 574 -12.23 -36.12 14.59
N ALA A 575 -13.49 -36.00 14.18
CA ALA A 575 -14.43 -35.00 14.73
C ALA A 575 -14.59 -35.11 16.25
N GLU A 576 -14.60 -36.32 16.81
CA GLU A 576 -14.69 -36.56 18.26
C GLU A 576 -13.46 -36.06 19.03
N ARG A 577 -12.27 -36.15 18.40
CA ARG A 577 -11.01 -35.63 18.96
C ARG A 577 -10.94 -34.12 18.89
N LEU A 578 -11.49 -33.51 17.82
CA LEU A 578 -11.63 -32.06 17.70
C LEU A 578 -12.53 -31.49 18.81
N VAL A 579 -13.63 -32.17 19.16
CA VAL A 579 -14.48 -31.75 20.30
C VAL A 579 -13.70 -31.75 21.62
N SER A 580 -12.86 -32.76 21.84
CA SER A 580 -12.01 -32.85 23.04
C SER A 580 -10.93 -31.75 23.06
N LEU A 581 -10.33 -31.45 21.91
CA LEU A 581 -9.36 -30.38 21.73
C LEU A 581 -9.98 -29.00 22.00
N ASN A 582 -11.18 -28.76 21.46
CA ASN A 582 -11.95 -27.54 21.67
C ASN A 582 -12.29 -27.30 23.14
N ARG A 583 -12.63 -28.35 23.89
CA ARG A 583 -12.86 -28.26 25.34
C ARG A 583 -11.59 -27.88 26.10
N ALA A 584 -10.44 -28.43 25.69
CA ALA A 584 -9.15 -28.11 26.30
C ALA A 584 -8.71 -26.66 26.02
N LEU A 585 -8.93 -26.19 24.79
CA LEU A 585 -8.69 -24.80 24.42
C LEU A 585 -9.55 -23.83 25.24
N LEU A 586 -10.86 -24.08 25.30
CA LEU A 586 -11.78 -23.25 26.09
C LEU A 586 -11.39 -23.25 27.58
N SER A 587 -11.09 -24.41 28.17
CA SER A 587 -10.64 -24.48 29.57
C SER A 587 -9.36 -23.67 29.82
N THR A 588 -8.45 -23.64 28.85
CA THR A 588 -7.21 -22.85 28.95
C THR A 588 -7.47 -21.35 28.87
N LEU A 589 -8.39 -20.93 27.99
CA LEU A 589 -8.82 -19.54 27.88
C LEU A 589 -9.53 -19.06 29.16
N VAL A 590 -10.37 -19.90 29.77
CA VAL A 590 -11.03 -19.59 31.05
C VAL A 590 -10.02 -19.39 32.17
N LYS A 591 -8.98 -20.24 32.25
CA LYS A 591 -7.90 -20.06 33.23
C LYS A 591 -7.14 -18.76 32.99
N LEU A 592 -6.75 -18.48 31.74
CA LEU A 592 -6.10 -17.21 31.38
C LEU A 592 -6.97 -15.99 31.69
N SER A 593 -8.29 -16.12 31.56
CA SER A 593 -9.26 -15.09 31.95
C SER A 593 -9.24 -14.85 33.45
N ALA A 594 -9.26 -15.91 34.25
CA ALA A 594 -9.21 -15.82 35.71
C ALA A 594 -7.87 -15.23 36.20
N ASP A 595 -6.78 -15.52 35.48
CA ASP A 595 -5.44 -15.00 35.74
C ASP A 595 -5.25 -13.55 35.24
N GLY A 596 -6.25 -12.96 34.57
CA GLY A 596 -6.18 -11.60 34.00
C GLY A 596 -5.17 -11.43 32.85
N MET A 597 -4.86 -12.52 32.13
CA MET A 597 -3.78 -12.57 31.15
C MET A 597 -4.22 -12.45 29.69
N LEU A 598 -5.50 -12.23 29.40
CA LEU A 598 -6.04 -12.26 28.02
C LEU A 598 -5.82 -10.96 27.22
N GLU A 599 -5.59 -9.83 27.89
CA GLU A 599 -5.66 -8.49 27.25
C GLU A 599 -4.39 -7.90 26.55
N PRO A 600 -3.20 -8.53 26.45
CA PRO A 600 -2.07 -7.80 25.85
C PRO A 600 -1.99 -7.85 24.31
N LEU A 601 -2.78 -8.71 23.63
CA LEU A 601 -2.55 -9.02 22.21
C LEU A 601 -3.84 -8.97 21.36
N PRO A 602 -3.94 -8.04 20.39
CA PRO A 602 -5.07 -7.99 19.47
C PRO A 602 -5.04 -9.17 18.50
N ILE A 603 -6.20 -9.76 18.23
CA ILE A 603 -6.40 -10.87 17.29
C ILE A 603 -7.49 -10.55 16.26
N GLY A 604 -7.42 -11.17 15.08
CA GLY A 604 -8.45 -11.09 14.06
C GLY A 604 -9.33 -12.33 14.07
N LEU A 605 -10.65 -12.15 14.05
CA LEU A 605 -11.62 -13.24 13.93
C LEU A 605 -12.39 -13.10 12.62
N SER A 606 -12.84 -14.21 12.06
CA SER A 606 -13.61 -14.27 10.81
C SER A 606 -14.93 -13.47 10.88
N VAL A 607 -15.47 -13.29 12.08
CA VAL A 607 -16.71 -12.58 12.36
C VAL A 607 -16.51 -11.10 12.73
N THR A 608 -15.27 -10.61 12.79
CA THR A 608 -14.98 -9.21 13.14
C THR A 608 -14.36 -8.46 11.96
N SER A 609 -14.80 -7.22 11.73
CA SER A 609 -14.25 -6.35 10.67
C SER A 609 -12.98 -5.59 11.07
N GLN A 610 -12.50 -5.81 12.30
CA GLN A 610 -11.36 -5.14 12.93
C GLN A 610 -10.77 -6.06 14.01
N SER A 611 -9.50 -5.83 14.39
CA SER A 611 -8.84 -6.61 15.43
C SER A 611 -9.47 -6.33 16.80
N VAL A 612 -9.62 -7.39 17.59
CA VAL A 612 -10.25 -7.35 18.91
C VAL A 612 -9.32 -7.92 19.97
N LEU A 613 -9.48 -7.45 21.20
CA LEU A 613 -8.83 -8.01 22.38
C LEU A 613 -9.80 -8.99 23.03
N LEU A 614 -9.39 -10.22 23.29
CA LEU A 614 -10.15 -11.13 24.13
C LEU A 614 -9.99 -10.65 25.58
N THR A 615 -11.09 -10.29 26.24
CA THR A 615 -11.05 -9.74 27.61
C THR A 615 -11.46 -10.78 28.64
N THR A 616 -12.52 -11.54 28.36
CA THR A 616 -12.99 -12.59 29.27
C THR A 616 -13.41 -13.86 28.53
N ALA A 617 -13.28 -14.99 29.21
CA ALA A 617 -13.77 -16.29 28.78
C ALA A 617 -14.39 -17.02 29.97
N ASN A 618 -15.56 -17.63 29.80
CA ASN A 618 -16.21 -18.43 30.85
C ASN A 618 -16.40 -19.90 30.46
N ALA A 619 -16.77 -20.72 31.46
CA ALA A 619 -16.91 -22.17 31.29
C ALA A 619 -18.08 -22.55 30.36
N GLU A 620 -19.06 -21.66 30.22
CA GLU A 620 -20.23 -21.79 29.34
C GLU A 620 -19.89 -21.51 27.86
N GLY A 621 -18.65 -21.12 27.56
CA GLY A 621 -18.19 -20.86 26.19
C GLY A 621 -18.40 -19.43 25.73
N ALA A 622 -18.85 -18.52 26.59
CA ALA A 622 -18.97 -17.10 26.26
C ALA A 622 -17.58 -16.42 26.31
N LEU A 623 -17.19 -15.83 25.18
CA LEU A 623 -15.95 -15.10 24.99
C LEU A 623 -16.26 -13.62 24.74
N THR A 624 -15.82 -12.73 25.61
CA THR A 624 -16.02 -11.28 25.45
C THR A 624 -14.82 -10.65 24.77
N PHE A 625 -15.10 -9.91 23.71
CA PHE A 625 -14.09 -9.24 22.90
C PHE A 625 -14.30 -7.73 22.95
N LYS A 626 -13.20 -6.99 23.04
CA LYS A 626 -13.18 -5.54 23.05
C LYS A 626 -12.52 -5.01 21.78
N ALA A 627 -13.28 -4.24 21.01
CA ALA A 627 -12.77 -3.52 19.86
C ALA A 627 -12.01 -2.25 20.30
N GLN A 628 -11.17 -1.72 19.42
CA GLN A 628 -10.35 -0.52 19.70
C GLN A 628 -11.18 0.72 20.05
N ASN A 629 -12.44 0.78 19.62
CA ASN A 629 -13.40 1.84 19.96
C ASN A 629 -14.09 1.65 21.34
N ARG A 630 -13.60 0.69 22.15
CA ARG A 630 -14.15 0.30 23.47
C ARG A 630 -15.55 -0.32 23.45
N GLN A 631 -16.04 -0.73 22.29
CA GLN A 631 -17.24 -1.57 22.22
C GLN A 631 -16.88 -3.01 22.56
N GLU A 632 -17.70 -3.64 23.40
CA GLU A 632 -17.54 -5.02 23.83
C GLU A 632 -18.66 -5.87 23.22
N ALA A 633 -18.30 -7.05 22.73
CA ALA A 633 -19.23 -8.02 22.17
C ALA A 633 -18.88 -9.42 22.69
N THR A 634 -19.90 -10.20 23.05
CA THR A 634 -19.73 -11.57 23.52
C THR A 634 -20.14 -12.54 22.43
N LEU A 635 -19.26 -13.48 22.11
CA LEU A 635 -19.48 -14.54 21.13
C LEU A 635 -19.41 -15.90 21.82
N ASN A 636 -20.16 -16.89 21.34
CA ASN A 636 -20.02 -18.25 21.83
C ASN A 636 -18.84 -18.94 21.13
N PHE A 637 -18.00 -19.63 21.88
CA PHE A 637 -16.86 -20.40 21.38
C PHE A 637 -17.27 -21.41 20.30
N ASN A 638 -18.45 -22.02 20.43
CA ASN A 638 -18.94 -23.02 19.47
C ASN A 638 -19.45 -22.41 18.15
N ASP A 639 -19.74 -21.11 18.12
CA ASP A 639 -20.18 -20.40 16.91
C ASP A 639 -18.99 -19.91 16.06
N LEU A 640 -17.76 -20.07 16.58
CA LEU A 640 -16.52 -19.68 15.90
C LEU A 640 -16.08 -20.75 14.90
N THR A 641 -15.43 -20.29 13.83
CA THR A 641 -14.94 -21.18 12.77
C THR A 641 -13.67 -21.91 13.18
N GLY A 642 -13.28 -22.97 12.45
CA GLY A 642 -12.00 -23.66 12.68
C GLY A 642 -10.79 -22.72 12.59
N VAL A 643 -10.84 -21.71 11.71
CA VAL A 643 -9.79 -20.68 11.59
C VAL A 643 -9.72 -19.81 12.85
N ASP A 644 -10.85 -19.48 13.44
CA ASP A 644 -10.93 -18.71 14.70
C ASP A 644 -10.39 -19.52 15.88
N HIS A 645 -10.68 -20.82 15.95
CA HIS A 645 -10.11 -21.72 16.97
C HIS A 645 -8.58 -21.81 16.84
N VAL A 646 -8.04 -21.82 15.62
CA VAL A 646 -6.58 -21.75 15.40
C VAL A 646 -6.03 -20.42 15.92
N THR A 647 -6.68 -19.29 15.61
CA THR A 647 -6.26 -17.97 16.12
C THR A 647 -6.25 -17.93 17.66
N LEU A 648 -7.27 -18.49 18.30
CA LEU A 648 -7.34 -18.59 19.76
C LEU A 648 -6.25 -19.51 20.34
N ALA A 649 -5.95 -20.65 19.70
CA ALA A 649 -4.87 -21.53 20.12
C ALA A 649 -3.48 -20.86 19.99
N LEU A 650 -3.26 -20.12 18.91
CA LEU A 650 -2.04 -19.32 18.71
C LEU A 650 -1.91 -18.19 19.73
N LEU A 651 -3.03 -17.55 20.11
CA LEU A 651 -3.05 -16.58 21.20
C LEU A 651 -2.61 -17.24 22.51
N VAL A 652 -3.15 -18.41 22.86
CA VAL A 652 -2.76 -19.15 24.06
C VAL A 652 -1.27 -19.49 24.04
N ALA A 653 -0.72 -19.96 22.92
CA ALA A 653 0.71 -20.26 22.79
C ALA A 653 1.59 -19.00 22.91
N LYS A 654 1.12 -17.83 22.45
CA LYS A 654 1.83 -16.55 22.61
C LYS A 654 1.79 -16.04 24.05
N LEU A 655 0.66 -16.23 24.75
CA LEU A 655 0.50 -15.83 26.14
C LEU A 655 1.24 -16.78 27.10
N LYS A 656 1.43 -18.05 26.71
CA LYS A 656 2.20 -19.06 27.46
C LYS A 656 3.34 -19.65 26.62
N PRO A 657 4.36 -18.85 26.25
CA PRO A 657 5.41 -19.27 25.33
C PRO A 657 6.23 -20.45 25.83
N THR A 658 6.34 -20.63 27.15
CA THR A 658 7.06 -21.73 27.80
C THR A 658 6.22 -22.99 28.04
N SER A 659 4.92 -22.97 27.75
CA SER A 659 4.04 -24.11 27.98
C SER A 659 4.07 -25.08 26.79
N GLY A 660 4.67 -26.25 27.01
CA GLY A 660 4.73 -27.30 26.00
C GLY A 660 3.34 -27.71 25.46
N ASP A 661 2.37 -27.89 26.36
CA ASP A 661 0.98 -28.22 26.00
C ASP A 661 0.31 -27.12 25.15
N ALA A 662 0.58 -25.83 25.43
CA ALA A 662 0.06 -24.72 24.62
C ALA A 662 0.67 -24.70 23.21
N GLN A 663 1.98 -24.93 23.11
CA GLN A 663 2.67 -25.01 21.82
C GLN A 663 2.18 -26.20 20.99
N ALA A 664 2.09 -27.40 21.58
CA ALA A 664 1.61 -28.58 20.88
C ALA A 664 0.11 -28.47 20.51
N MET A 665 -0.72 -27.83 21.34
CA MET A 665 -2.13 -27.58 21.00
C MET A 665 -2.25 -26.66 19.78
N ALA A 666 -1.46 -25.60 19.70
CA ALA A 666 -1.39 -24.75 18.50
C ALA A 666 -0.93 -25.54 17.27
N GLY A 667 0.04 -26.44 17.42
CA GLY A 667 0.48 -27.34 16.36
C GLY A 667 -0.64 -28.23 15.83
N VAL A 668 -1.43 -28.86 16.71
CA VAL A 668 -2.57 -29.69 16.31
C VAL A 668 -3.63 -28.88 15.57
N TYR A 669 -3.95 -27.67 16.02
CA TYR A 669 -4.88 -26.78 15.31
C TYR A 669 -4.36 -26.32 13.93
N LEU A 670 -3.06 -26.06 13.80
CA LEU A 670 -2.47 -25.69 12.50
C LEU A 670 -2.52 -26.83 11.48
N GLU A 671 -2.39 -28.08 11.92
CA GLU A 671 -2.59 -29.27 11.06
C GLU A 671 -4.00 -29.37 10.50
N THR A 672 -5.04 -29.02 11.27
CA THR A 672 -6.43 -29.11 10.78
C THR A 672 -6.71 -28.12 9.64
N LEU A 673 -5.91 -27.06 9.51
CA LEU A 673 -5.93 -26.12 8.38
C LEU A 673 -4.94 -26.47 7.25
N GLY A 674 -4.22 -27.60 7.37
CA GLY A 674 -3.20 -28.00 6.38
C GLY A 674 -1.89 -27.23 6.48
N ARG A 675 -1.64 -26.48 7.56
CA ARG A 675 -0.41 -25.68 7.77
C ARG A 675 0.71 -26.51 8.41
N VAL A 676 1.14 -27.57 7.73
CA VAL A 676 2.06 -28.60 8.27
C VAL A 676 3.40 -28.02 8.76
N SER A 677 4.04 -27.14 7.97
CA SER A 677 5.33 -26.55 8.36
C SER A 677 5.24 -25.67 9.61
N ASP A 678 4.12 -24.95 9.77
CA ASP A 678 3.90 -24.14 10.97
C ASP A 678 3.62 -25.05 12.16
N ALA A 679 2.80 -26.09 11.97
CA ALA A 679 2.51 -27.06 13.00
C ALA A 679 3.79 -27.73 13.52
N ASP A 680 4.70 -28.13 12.64
CA ASP A 680 5.99 -28.74 12.99
C ASP A 680 6.85 -27.77 13.84
N SER A 681 6.90 -26.48 13.50
CA SER A 681 7.60 -25.47 14.34
C SER A 681 7.02 -25.35 15.74
N TYR A 682 5.70 -25.46 15.88
CA TYR A 682 5.03 -25.45 17.18
C TYR A 682 5.23 -26.78 17.96
N PHE A 683 5.28 -27.92 17.27
CA PHE A 683 5.62 -29.21 17.88
C PHE A 683 7.08 -29.27 18.37
N GLU A 684 8.01 -28.64 17.66
CA GLU A 684 9.40 -28.51 18.11
C GLU A 684 9.52 -27.70 19.39
N LYS A 685 8.77 -26.58 19.48
CA LYS A 685 8.72 -25.74 20.70
C LYS A 685 8.03 -26.42 21.89
N ALA A 686 7.18 -27.42 21.64
CA ALA A 686 6.40 -28.08 22.68
C ALA A 686 7.22 -28.99 23.60
N GLY A 687 8.38 -29.47 23.14
CA GLY A 687 9.12 -30.54 23.82
C GLY A 687 8.48 -31.92 23.62
N ALA A 688 9.30 -32.97 23.77
CA ALA A 688 8.94 -34.33 23.35
C ALA A 688 7.68 -34.90 24.04
N GLU A 689 7.50 -34.61 25.33
CA GLU A 689 6.38 -35.14 26.14
C GLU A 689 5.03 -34.54 25.71
N SER A 690 4.92 -33.21 25.69
CA SER A 690 3.69 -32.50 25.27
C SER A 690 3.37 -32.75 23.79
N ARG A 691 4.41 -32.81 22.94
CA ARG A 691 4.28 -33.20 21.54
C ARG A 691 3.66 -34.59 21.41
N GLN A 692 4.26 -35.61 22.04
CA GLN A 692 3.76 -36.99 21.95
C GLN A 692 2.34 -37.12 22.51
N LYS A 693 2.03 -36.40 23.58
CA LYS A 693 0.70 -36.38 24.19
C LYS A 693 -0.39 -35.88 23.24
N LEU A 694 -0.13 -34.78 22.51
CA LEU A 694 -1.14 -34.15 21.66
C LEU A 694 -1.10 -34.65 20.20
N GLU A 695 0.03 -35.14 19.70
CA GLU A 695 0.09 -35.80 18.38
C GLU A 695 -0.72 -37.11 18.35
N LYS A 696 -0.89 -37.79 19.49
CA LYS A 696 -1.81 -38.95 19.63
C LYS A 696 -3.27 -38.64 19.31
N LEU A 697 -3.64 -37.37 19.17
CA LEU A 697 -5.00 -37.01 18.73
C LEU A 697 -5.23 -37.34 17.25
N PHE A 698 -4.17 -37.48 16.46
CA PHE A 698 -4.23 -37.89 15.05
C PHE A 698 -4.32 -39.42 14.85
N ASP A 699 -4.10 -40.18 15.92
CA ASP A 699 -4.30 -41.64 15.98
C ASP A 699 -5.75 -41.96 16.40
#